data_AF-A4JV81-F1
#
_entry.id   AF-A4JV81-F1
#
_cell.length_a   1.000
_cell.length_b   1.000
_cell.length_c   1.000
_cell.angle_alpha   90.00
_cell.angle_beta   90.00
_cell.angle_gamma   90.00
#
_symmetry.space_group_name_H-M   'P 1'
#
loop_
_entity.id
_entity.type
_entity.pdbx_description
1 polymer ?
#
loop_
_entity_poly.entity_id
_entity_poly.type
_entity_poly.pdbx_seq_one_letter_code
_entity_poly.pdbx_strand_id
1 'polypeptide(L)'
;MSAKGQKSPADESIDPQWYVVLALLVGVLIYAFWYTAHEYIAGAYAAIRVGQFSIFVLSRSVWGAVTGACLLSLAVVCRFKKEWRPYVKWAVIAGAYFVGEYVVTRFTASVWGSLVGVAVMLIAYIFGWSRAFKPYMGPMVMVGVLLATSGLVGGIFTSWFHFFLHSDAPFIEWGHLSKSSLIANAFTLLAINSPLAYWVMRRSFTTNPTNHKHFGKTQDYTLHTFTDEQAKHYPHLKLFRKLDLTARPINSGKYRMADTEKYFAIKHRLLDRVDKGNEFKVNRDRSAEIFRRQLGRLWRTPKDLTKWEAAIIAALIPRIAALDPKMSELDYKEALATTDRLVAQYWADAGDSYDPETDRIKLNMDEPLAVLRKYWNHTTVRPYFKRHAYVYTLIYAMLGDARRLGVMPANEFRWLRVADRRLWLTVDNVGRITAFTEVAGIYAHYLHEVKAKRAIDRPAIEAAIKGLVEGVDSYKFTEDEIEQINEQLRDAEEKPTVDPKAVAIAKQTLLLGALVVKSPERNDLIDVAILSEKGEVVYQQICKPQVAVEYLRDQHGIGDEQLAKIVGAPTSDAVVQKVLEVVNGHDLVAFYGDELPLFPGIERSASSVRVLQDPEEPESVQAAVMMEGIAQQTPEIKSAEDCAKLVRELWLKAREAEMRAEAQRQSPSAKNPN
;
A
#
# COMPACT_ATOMS: atom_id res chain seq x y z
N MET A 1 46.10 3.40 91.31
CA MET A 1 44.97 3.65 90.38
C MET A 1 44.33 2.32 90.03
N SER A 2 43.08 2.16 90.45
CA SER A 2 42.32 0.91 90.44
C SER A 2 41.78 0.59 89.04
N ALA A 3 41.98 -0.66 88.60
CA ALA A 3 41.33 -1.24 87.44
C ALA A 3 39.82 -1.42 87.74
N LYS A 4 38.98 -0.65 87.06
CA LYS A 4 37.52 -0.81 87.11
C LYS A 4 37.12 -2.05 86.32
N GLY A 5 36.47 -2.98 87.02
CA GLY A 5 35.89 -4.20 86.47
C GLY A 5 34.79 -3.91 85.46
N GLN A 6 34.89 -4.63 84.34
CA GLN A 6 33.89 -4.71 83.29
C GLN A 6 32.88 -5.79 83.70
N LYS A 7 31.64 -5.40 84.05
CA LYS A 7 30.53 -6.33 84.32
C LYS A 7 30.06 -6.94 82.98
N SER A 8 30.02 -8.27 82.92
CA SER A 8 29.37 -9.05 81.84
C SER A 8 27.89 -8.65 81.72
N PRO A 9 27.27 -8.69 80.53
CA PRO A 9 25.83 -8.48 80.37
C PRO A 9 25.09 -9.56 81.15
N ALA A 10 24.07 -9.19 81.92
CA ALA A 10 23.19 -10.15 82.55
C ALA A 10 22.51 -10.99 81.45
N ASP A 11 22.63 -12.30 81.57
CA ASP A 11 21.94 -13.28 80.74
C ASP A 11 20.43 -13.17 81.04
N GLU A 12 19.69 -12.38 80.24
CA GLU A 12 18.23 -12.22 80.32
C GLU A 12 17.50 -13.43 79.67
N SER A 13 18.05 -14.64 79.79
CA SER A 13 17.32 -15.85 79.43
C SER A 13 16.35 -16.19 80.56
N ILE A 14 15.05 -16.06 80.28
CA ILE A 14 13.98 -16.55 81.16
C ILE A 14 14.26 -18.02 81.47
N ASP A 15 14.35 -18.37 82.77
CA ASP A 15 14.58 -19.75 83.22
C ASP A 15 13.61 -20.71 82.49
N PRO A 16 14.06 -21.85 81.94
CA PRO A 16 13.19 -22.90 81.39
C PRO A 16 11.95 -23.21 82.24
N GLN A 17 12.06 -23.10 83.57
CA GLN A 17 10.93 -23.26 84.50
C GLN A 17 9.83 -22.21 84.29
N TRP A 18 10.19 -20.96 83.99
CA TRP A 18 9.23 -19.89 83.69
C TRP A 18 8.49 -20.11 82.38
N TYR A 19 9.09 -20.76 81.38
CA TYR A 19 8.36 -21.19 80.17
C TYR A 19 7.29 -22.24 80.49
N VAL A 20 7.58 -23.18 81.40
CA VAL A 20 6.60 -24.17 81.87
C VAL A 20 5.48 -23.51 82.67
N VAL A 21 5.83 -22.58 83.57
CA VAL A 21 4.85 -21.79 84.33
C VAL A 21 3.97 -20.95 83.41
N LEU A 22 4.55 -20.28 82.42
CA LEU A 22 3.82 -19.48 81.43
C LEU A 22 2.90 -20.39 80.59
N ALA A 23 3.37 -21.56 80.14
CA ALA A 23 2.55 -22.51 79.39
C ALA A 23 1.37 -23.04 80.22
N LEU A 24 1.57 -23.31 81.53
CA LEU A 24 0.50 -23.69 82.44
C LEU A 24 -0.50 -22.56 82.67
N LEU A 25 -0.03 -21.32 82.87
CA LEU A 25 -0.87 -20.14 83.02
C LEU A 25 -1.71 -19.89 81.76
N VAL A 26 -1.07 -19.99 80.59
CA VAL A 26 -1.75 -19.92 79.28
C VAL A 26 -2.77 -21.06 79.16
N GLY A 27 -2.43 -22.29 79.58
CA GLY A 27 -3.35 -23.43 79.59
C GLY A 27 -4.57 -23.20 80.48
N VAL A 28 -4.37 -22.65 81.69
CA VAL A 28 -5.45 -22.29 82.61
C VAL A 28 -6.32 -21.17 82.04
N LEU A 29 -5.72 -20.15 81.43
CA LEU A 29 -6.43 -19.06 80.78
C LEU A 29 -7.25 -19.56 79.58
N ILE A 30 -6.68 -20.43 78.73
CA ILE A 30 -7.39 -21.07 77.62
C ILE A 30 -8.54 -21.92 78.14
N TYR A 31 -8.33 -22.69 79.21
CA TYR A 31 -9.38 -23.51 79.83
C TYR A 31 -10.50 -22.65 80.41
N ALA A 32 -10.17 -21.59 81.15
CA ALA A 32 -11.14 -20.65 81.72
C ALA A 32 -11.91 -19.89 80.62
N PHE A 33 -11.21 -19.46 79.56
CA PHE A 33 -11.81 -18.84 78.39
C PHE A 33 -12.76 -19.81 77.68
N TRP A 34 -12.32 -21.05 77.43
CA TRP A 34 -13.18 -22.07 76.84
C TRP A 34 -14.40 -22.32 77.73
N TYR A 35 -14.22 -22.54 79.03
CA TYR A 35 -15.33 -22.79 79.95
C TYR A 35 -16.38 -21.66 79.97
N THR A 36 -15.96 -20.41 79.83
CA THR A 36 -16.85 -19.24 79.86
C THR A 36 -17.45 -18.86 78.50
N ALA A 37 -16.72 -19.08 77.41
CA ALA A 37 -17.11 -18.66 76.07
C ALA A 37 -17.58 -19.83 75.16
N HIS A 38 -17.45 -21.08 75.60
CA HIS A 38 -17.75 -22.29 74.82
C HIS A 38 -19.14 -22.24 74.21
N GLU A 39 -20.18 -21.94 75.00
CA GLU A 39 -21.56 -21.89 74.50
C GLU A 39 -21.73 -20.90 73.35
N TYR A 40 -21.16 -19.70 73.47
CA TYR A 40 -21.22 -18.67 72.43
C TYR A 40 -20.40 -19.05 71.19
N ILE A 41 -19.20 -19.60 71.39
CA ILE A 41 -18.30 -20.03 70.31
C ILE A 41 -18.93 -21.21 69.54
N ALA A 42 -19.42 -22.21 70.24
CA ALA A 42 -20.06 -23.38 69.68
C ALA A 42 -21.36 -23.01 68.96
N GLY A 43 -22.19 -22.13 69.53
CA GLY A 43 -23.41 -21.63 68.90
C GLY A 43 -23.14 -20.85 67.61
N ALA A 44 -22.18 -19.90 67.64
CA ALA A 44 -21.79 -19.15 66.45
C ALA A 44 -21.18 -20.05 65.37
N TYR A 45 -20.31 -20.99 65.75
CA TYR A 45 -19.71 -21.95 64.84
C TYR A 45 -20.75 -22.90 64.23
N ALA A 46 -21.70 -23.40 65.04
CA ALA A 46 -22.80 -24.24 64.58
C ALA A 46 -23.65 -23.51 63.54
N ALA A 47 -24.01 -22.25 63.78
CA ALA A 47 -24.75 -21.44 62.81
C ALA A 47 -24.00 -21.28 61.47
N ILE A 48 -22.68 -21.02 61.52
CA ILE A 48 -21.85 -20.94 60.31
C ILE A 48 -21.84 -22.28 59.56
N ARG A 49 -21.71 -23.41 60.27
CA ARG A 49 -21.68 -24.75 59.65
C ARG A 49 -23.03 -25.18 59.10
N VAL A 50 -24.13 -24.84 59.77
CA VAL A 50 -25.49 -25.02 59.24
C VAL A 50 -25.63 -24.26 57.92
N GLY A 51 -25.22 -22.99 57.86
CA GLY A 51 -25.19 -22.22 56.62
C GLY A 51 -24.34 -22.88 55.54
N GLN A 52 -23.10 -23.26 55.86
CA GLN A 52 -22.16 -23.85 54.90
C GLN A 52 -22.63 -25.20 54.35
N PHE A 53 -23.21 -26.06 55.19
CA PHE A 53 -23.62 -27.41 54.80
C PHE A 53 -25.06 -27.48 54.27
N SER A 54 -25.86 -26.41 54.44
CA SER A 54 -27.24 -26.32 53.96
C SER A 54 -27.36 -26.64 52.47
N ILE A 55 -26.37 -26.30 51.66
CA ILE A 55 -26.37 -26.53 50.21
C ILE A 55 -26.42 -28.03 49.86
N PHE A 56 -25.81 -28.90 50.66
CA PHE A 56 -25.82 -30.35 50.46
C PHE A 56 -27.17 -30.97 50.85
N VAL A 57 -27.90 -30.34 51.77
CA VAL A 57 -29.26 -30.76 52.14
C VAL A 57 -30.26 -30.25 51.11
N LEU A 58 -30.10 -28.99 50.68
CA LEU A 58 -30.93 -28.36 49.67
C LEU A 58 -30.82 -29.10 48.33
N SER A 59 -29.61 -29.48 47.91
CA SER A 59 -29.40 -30.20 46.65
C SER A 59 -30.07 -31.56 46.60
N ARG A 60 -30.29 -32.19 47.75
CA ARG A 60 -30.96 -33.48 47.92
C ARG A 60 -32.47 -33.36 48.12
N SER A 61 -32.98 -32.14 48.26
CA SER A 61 -34.40 -31.86 48.46
C SER A 61 -35.15 -31.69 47.14
N VAL A 62 -36.49 -31.76 47.20
CA VAL A 62 -37.36 -31.44 46.06
C VAL A 62 -37.10 -30.03 45.54
N TRP A 63 -36.81 -29.07 46.43
CA TRP A 63 -36.49 -27.70 46.07
C TRP A 63 -35.17 -27.57 45.30
N GLY A 64 -34.19 -28.42 45.61
CA GLY A 64 -32.98 -28.56 44.82
C GLY A 64 -33.29 -28.99 43.39
N ALA A 65 -34.11 -30.02 43.21
CA ALA A 65 -34.53 -30.49 41.89
C ALA A 65 -35.30 -29.43 41.09
N VAL A 66 -36.23 -28.71 41.73
CA VAL A 66 -36.96 -27.59 41.12
C VAL A 66 -36.00 -26.50 40.67
N THR A 67 -35.05 -26.11 41.53
CA THR A 67 -34.02 -25.13 41.20
C THR A 67 -33.18 -25.58 40.00
N GLY A 68 -32.80 -26.87 39.98
CA GLY A 68 -32.05 -27.43 38.87
C GLY A 68 -32.84 -27.46 37.55
N ALA A 69 -34.12 -27.80 37.59
CA ALA A 69 -35.01 -27.78 36.44
C ALA A 69 -35.21 -26.35 35.90
N CYS A 70 -35.31 -25.35 36.78
CA CYS A 70 -35.35 -23.94 36.39
C CYS A 70 -34.05 -23.51 35.69
N LEU A 71 -32.88 -23.90 36.20
CA LEU A 71 -31.58 -23.59 35.58
C LEU A 71 -31.42 -24.24 34.20
N LEU A 72 -31.88 -25.48 34.03
CA LEU A 72 -31.90 -26.16 32.73
C LEU A 72 -32.84 -25.46 31.75
N SER A 73 -34.03 -25.07 32.21
CA SER A 73 -35.00 -24.33 31.40
C SER A 73 -34.46 -22.97 30.97
N LEU A 74 -33.81 -22.25 31.89
CA LEU A 74 -33.12 -20.98 31.61
C LEU A 74 -32.00 -21.18 30.58
N ALA A 75 -31.22 -22.25 30.67
CA ALA A 75 -30.19 -22.56 29.69
C ALA A 75 -30.76 -22.78 28.28
N VAL A 76 -31.92 -23.44 28.16
CA VAL A 76 -32.62 -23.64 26.88
C VAL A 76 -33.08 -22.31 26.28
N VAL A 77 -33.57 -21.38 27.10
CA VAL A 77 -34.00 -20.04 26.66
C VAL A 77 -32.79 -19.19 26.27
N CYS A 78 -31.74 -19.18 27.09
CA CYS A 78 -30.56 -18.33 26.90
C CYS A 78 -29.65 -18.78 25.74
N ARG A 79 -29.74 -20.02 25.25
CA ARG A 79 -28.88 -20.52 24.15
C ARG A 79 -29.01 -19.74 22.84
N PHE A 80 -30.15 -19.09 22.63
CA PHE A 80 -30.46 -18.34 21.41
C PHE A 80 -29.86 -16.93 21.40
N LYS A 81 -29.45 -16.37 22.55
CA LYS A 81 -28.80 -15.06 22.62
C LYS A 81 -27.28 -15.21 22.63
N LYS A 82 -26.60 -14.59 21.67
CA LYS A 82 -25.13 -14.69 21.49
C LYS A 82 -24.35 -14.25 22.73
N GLU A 83 -24.82 -13.21 23.41
CA GLU A 83 -24.23 -12.66 24.65
C GLU A 83 -24.27 -13.65 25.83
N TRP A 84 -25.29 -14.51 25.89
CA TRP A 84 -25.52 -15.40 27.04
C TRP A 84 -24.91 -16.80 26.86
N ARG A 85 -24.40 -17.11 25.66
CA ARG A 85 -23.77 -18.41 25.35
C ARG A 85 -22.69 -18.86 26.36
N PRO A 86 -21.84 -17.99 26.94
CA PRO A 86 -20.85 -18.40 27.94
C PRO A 86 -21.49 -18.94 29.23
N TYR A 87 -22.65 -18.40 29.63
CA TYR A 87 -23.33 -18.74 30.88
C TYR A 87 -24.23 -19.97 30.76
N VAL A 88 -24.72 -20.26 29.56
CA VAL A 88 -25.55 -21.44 29.25
C VAL A 88 -24.85 -22.72 29.71
N LYS A 89 -23.54 -22.85 29.48
CA LYS A 89 -22.76 -24.01 29.90
C LYS A 89 -22.83 -24.24 31.42
N TRP A 90 -22.69 -23.17 32.20
CA TRP A 90 -22.70 -23.24 33.66
C TRP A 90 -24.10 -23.51 34.22
N ALA A 91 -25.13 -22.92 33.62
CA ALA A 91 -26.52 -23.19 33.97
C ALA A 91 -26.88 -24.67 33.70
N VAL A 92 -26.40 -25.26 32.60
CA VAL A 92 -26.59 -26.69 32.31
C VAL A 92 -25.88 -27.57 33.34
N ILE A 93 -24.63 -27.28 33.67
CA ILE A 93 -23.85 -28.08 34.64
C ILE A 93 -24.51 -28.02 36.03
N ALA A 94 -24.81 -26.82 36.52
CA ALA A 94 -25.45 -26.64 37.82
C ALA A 94 -26.84 -27.27 37.85
N GLY A 95 -27.66 -27.02 36.83
CA GLY A 95 -29.01 -27.56 36.74
C GLY A 95 -29.03 -29.09 36.70
N ALA A 96 -28.16 -29.70 35.89
CA ALA A 96 -28.03 -31.15 35.80
C ALA A 96 -27.48 -31.78 37.09
N TYR A 97 -26.57 -31.09 37.80
CA TYR A 97 -26.11 -31.55 39.11
C TYR A 97 -27.24 -31.57 40.15
N PHE A 98 -28.02 -30.49 40.29
CA PHE A 98 -29.10 -30.42 41.28
C PHE A 98 -30.22 -31.44 41.02
N VAL A 99 -30.64 -31.60 39.76
CA VAL A 99 -31.61 -32.64 39.39
C VAL A 99 -31.02 -34.03 39.59
N GLY A 100 -29.77 -34.23 39.15
CA GLY A 100 -29.07 -35.50 39.28
C GLY A 100 -28.89 -35.93 40.74
N GLU A 101 -28.51 -35.01 41.62
CA GLU A 101 -28.28 -35.29 43.04
C GLU A 101 -29.59 -35.69 43.74
N TYR A 102 -30.70 -35.00 43.43
CA TYR A 102 -32.02 -35.37 43.94
C TYR A 102 -32.43 -36.78 43.50
N VAL A 103 -32.28 -37.08 42.20
CA VAL A 103 -32.60 -38.40 41.63
C VAL A 103 -31.73 -39.48 42.27
N VAL A 104 -30.41 -39.28 42.29
CA VAL A 104 -29.44 -40.21 42.91
C VAL A 104 -29.83 -40.49 44.36
N THR A 105 -30.11 -39.45 45.14
CA THR A 105 -30.48 -39.60 46.56
C THR A 105 -31.75 -40.43 46.75
N ARG A 106 -32.75 -40.28 45.87
CA ARG A 106 -34.00 -41.05 45.91
C ARG A 106 -33.85 -42.50 45.49
N PHE A 107 -32.95 -42.79 44.54
CA PHE A 107 -32.78 -44.13 44.00
C PHE A 107 -31.76 -44.98 44.76
N THR A 108 -30.67 -44.39 45.27
CA THR A 108 -29.57 -45.17 45.83
C THR A 108 -29.53 -45.18 47.35
N ALA A 109 -30.18 -44.23 48.03
CA ALA A 109 -30.23 -44.06 49.50
C ALA A 109 -28.89 -44.19 50.27
N SER A 110 -27.75 -44.25 49.58
CA SER A 110 -26.43 -44.59 50.13
C SER A 110 -25.30 -44.33 49.09
N VAL A 111 -24.05 -44.54 49.55
CA VAL A 111 -22.70 -44.40 48.95
C VAL A 111 -22.60 -44.77 47.45
N TRP A 112 -23.53 -45.55 46.92
CA TRP A 112 -23.67 -45.87 45.49
C TRP A 112 -23.92 -44.67 44.58
N GLY A 113 -24.30 -43.50 45.13
CA GLY A 113 -24.41 -42.27 44.35
C GLY A 113 -23.12 -41.88 43.62
N SER A 114 -21.97 -42.29 44.17
CA SER A 114 -20.67 -42.11 43.54
C SER A 114 -20.53 -42.85 42.20
N LEU A 115 -21.15 -44.04 42.08
CA LEU A 115 -21.12 -44.83 40.85
C LEU A 115 -21.97 -44.23 39.74
N VAL A 116 -23.07 -43.54 40.09
CA VAL A 116 -23.89 -42.84 39.10
C VAL A 116 -23.09 -41.71 38.46
N GLY A 117 -22.34 -40.95 39.27
CA GLY A 117 -21.40 -39.95 38.75
C GLY A 117 -20.33 -40.56 37.82
N VAL A 118 -19.75 -41.69 38.20
CA VAL A 118 -18.79 -42.43 37.36
C VAL A 118 -19.41 -42.93 36.06
N ALA A 119 -20.64 -43.45 36.09
CA ALA A 119 -21.37 -43.88 34.91
C ALA A 119 -21.64 -42.72 33.95
N VAL A 120 -22.04 -41.54 34.47
CA VAL A 120 -22.21 -40.33 33.66
C VAL A 120 -20.90 -39.92 32.97
N MET A 121 -19.76 -40.02 33.66
CA MET A 121 -18.45 -39.75 33.07
C MET A 121 -18.07 -40.76 31.99
N LEU A 122 -18.32 -42.06 32.22
CA LEU A 122 -18.06 -43.12 31.24
C LEU A 122 -18.91 -42.97 29.98
N ILE A 123 -20.20 -42.65 30.14
CA ILE A 123 -21.09 -42.35 29.02
C ILE A 123 -20.58 -41.13 28.24
N ALA A 124 -20.20 -40.04 28.94
CA ALA A 124 -19.64 -38.87 28.29
C ALA A 124 -18.35 -39.19 27.52
N TYR A 125 -17.51 -40.07 28.06
CA TYR A 125 -16.28 -40.52 27.40
C TYR A 125 -16.57 -41.38 26.17
N ILE A 126 -17.46 -42.37 26.26
CA ILE A 126 -17.80 -43.30 25.18
C ILE A 126 -18.43 -42.54 24.00
N PHE A 127 -19.40 -41.65 24.28
CA PHE A 127 -20.13 -40.93 23.22
C PHE A 127 -19.44 -39.63 22.78
N GLY A 128 -18.49 -39.10 23.56
CA GLY A 128 -17.80 -37.83 23.34
C GLY A 128 -16.89 -37.79 22.09
N TRP A 129 -16.56 -38.95 21.53
CA TRP A 129 -15.79 -39.06 20.28
C TRP A 129 -16.62 -38.74 19.03
N SER A 130 -17.95 -38.78 19.14
CA SER A 130 -18.84 -38.43 18.03
C SER A 130 -18.95 -36.91 17.85
N ARG A 131 -18.99 -36.45 16.60
CA ARG A 131 -19.02 -35.02 16.24
C ARG A 131 -20.24 -34.29 16.82
N ALA A 132 -21.36 -34.99 17.00
CA ALA A 132 -22.60 -34.46 17.56
C ALA A 132 -22.54 -34.27 19.10
N PHE A 133 -21.82 -35.11 19.83
CA PHE A 133 -21.77 -35.08 21.29
C PHE A 133 -20.52 -34.41 21.88
N LYS A 134 -19.47 -34.20 21.06
CA LYS A 134 -18.22 -33.51 21.45
C LYS A 134 -18.41 -32.19 22.22
N PRO A 135 -19.38 -31.30 21.89
CA PRO A 135 -19.60 -30.06 22.64
C PRO A 135 -20.12 -30.29 24.08
N TYR A 136 -20.79 -31.41 24.33
CA TYR A 136 -21.44 -31.74 25.61
C TYR A 136 -20.57 -32.59 26.52
N MET A 137 -19.49 -33.19 25.99
CA MET A 137 -18.56 -34.05 26.74
C MET A 137 -18.03 -33.35 28.01
N GLY A 138 -17.50 -32.13 27.89
CA GLY A 138 -16.94 -31.39 29.03
C GLY A 138 -17.97 -31.11 30.14
N PRO A 139 -19.16 -30.56 29.82
CA PRO A 139 -20.25 -30.41 30.77
C PRO A 139 -20.68 -31.72 31.45
N MET A 140 -20.85 -32.81 30.69
CA MET A 140 -21.30 -34.09 31.26
C MET A 140 -20.26 -34.72 32.18
N VAL A 141 -18.96 -34.66 31.81
CA VAL A 141 -17.88 -35.12 32.70
C VAL A 141 -17.88 -34.32 34.01
N MET A 142 -18.06 -33.00 33.93
CA MET A 142 -18.12 -32.15 35.13
C MET A 142 -19.32 -32.51 36.04
N VAL A 143 -20.50 -32.71 35.46
CA VAL A 143 -21.68 -33.17 36.21
C VAL A 143 -21.41 -34.52 36.88
N GLY A 144 -20.78 -35.46 36.16
CA GLY A 144 -20.39 -36.75 36.70
C GLY A 144 -19.38 -36.66 37.86
N VAL A 145 -18.39 -35.78 37.79
CA VAL A 145 -17.45 -35.51 38.89
C VAL A 145 -18.18 -34.93 40.11
N LEU A 146 -19.09 -33.97 39.90
CA LEU A 146 -19.84 -33.34 41.00
C LEU A 146 -20.76 -34.34 41.69
N LEU A 147 -21.46 -35.20 40.93
CA LEU A 147 -22.28 -36.27 41.50
C LEU A 147 -21.42 -37.32 42.22
N ALA A 148 -20.26 -37.68 41.66
CA ALA A 148 -19.36 -38.64 42.29
C ALA A 148 -18.82 -38.13 43.64
N THR A 149 -18.41 -36.87 43.68
CA THR A 149 -17.89 -36.21 44.90
C THR A 149 -18.99 -35.96 45.93
N SER A 150 -20.20 -35.58 45.49
CA SER A 150 -21.36 -35.42 46.37
C SER A 150 -21.83 -36.76 46.96
N GLY A 151 -21.76 -37.85 46.21
CA GLY A 151 -22.01 -39.20 46.73
C GLY A 151 -21.02 -39.62 47.82
N LEU A 152 -19.74 -39.25 47.68
CA LEU A 152 -18.68 -39.62 48.61
C LEU A 152 -18.68 -38.77 49.89
N VAL A 153 -18.85 -37.45 49.77
CA VAL A 153 -18.68 -36.52 50.91
C VAL A 153 -20.00 -35.89 51.37
N GLY A 154 -21.02 -35.84 50.52
CA GLY A 154 -22.29 -35.17 50.84
C GLY A 154 -23.05 -35.81 51.99
N GLY A 155 -22.91 -37.13 52.19
CA GLY A 155 -23.43 -37.82 53.38
C GLY A 155 -22.81 -37.31 54.68
N ILE A 156 -21.49 -37.12 54.69
CA ILE A 156 -20.74 -36.61 55.83
C ILE A 156 -21.21 -35.19 56.18
N PHE A 157 -21.33 -34.30 55.18
CA PHE A 157 -21.79 -32.93 55.41
C PHE A 157 -23.27 -32.84 55.81
N THR A 158 -24.12 -33.71 55.27
CA THR A 158 -25.53 -33.80 55.68
C THR A 158 -25.65 -34.23 57.15
N SER A 159 -24.85 -35.21 57.58
CA SER A 159 -24.81 -35.63 58.99
C SER A 159 -24.32 -34.51 59.90
N TRP A 160 -23.27 -33.77 59.51
CA TRP A 160 -22.81 -32.61 60.27
C TRP A 160 -23.83 -31.48 60.32
N PHE A 161 -24.55 -31.23 59.21
CA PHE A 161 -25.65 -30.27 59.18
C PHE A 161 -26.73 -30.62 60.21
N HIS A 162 -27.20 -31.87 60.21
CA HIS A 162 -28.22 -32.30 61.16
C HIS A 162 -27.73 -32.31 62.61
N PHE A 163 -26.46 -32.69 62.85
CA PHE A 163 -25.81 -32.59 64.15
C PHE A 163 -25.85 -31.14 64.66
N PHE A 164 -25.27 -30.18 63.94
CA PHE A 164 -25.23 -28.78 64.39
C PHE A 164 -26.61 -28.11 64.45
N LEU A 165 -27.57 -28.54 63.64
CA LEU A 165 -28.93 -27.99 63.67
C LEU A 165 -29.74 -28.44 64.89
N HIS A 166 -29.51 -29.66 65.40
CA HIS A 166 -30.29 -30.25 66.49
C HIS A 166 -29.50 -30.41 67.80
N SER A 167 -28.22 -30.08 67.83
CA SER A 167 -27.41 -30.11 69.05
C SER A 167 -27.51 -28.79 69.80
N ASP A 168 -27.73 -28.88 71.10
CA ASP A 168 -27.64 -27.75 72.02
C ASP A 168 -26.17 -27.31 72.18
N ALA A 169 -25.90 -26.01 72.02
CA ALA A 169 -24.56 -25.44 72.01
C ALA A 169 -23.67 -25.82 73.23
N PRO A 170 -24.20 -25.91 74.48
CA PRO A 170 -23.40 -26.32 75.63
C PRO A 170 -22.79 -27.73 75.52
N PHE A 171 -23.39 -28.65 74.76
CA PHE A 171 -22.96 -30.05 74.69
C PHE A 171 -22.05 -30.36 73.49
N ILE A 172 -21.71 -29.36 72.67
CA ILE A 172 -20.86 -29.55 71.49
C ILE A 172 -19.38 -29.56 71.90
N GLU A 173 -18.78 -30.73 72.07
CA GLU A 173 -17.36 -30.80 72.44
C GLU A 173 -16.41 -30.18 71.39
N TRP A 174 -15.25 -29.70 71.83
CA TRP A 174 -14.15 -29.23 70.96
C TRP A 174 -13.76 -30.26 69.88
N GLY A 175 -13.84 -31.55 70.20
CA GLY A 175 -13.62 -32.65 69.26
C GLY A 175 -14.55 -32.61 68.04
N HIS A 176 -15.79 -32.17 68.20
CA HIS A 176 -16.76 -32.02 67.11
C HIS A 176 -16.44 -30.81 66.22
N LEU A 177 -16.07 -29.68 66.85
CA LEU A 177 -15.66 -28.46 66.13
C LEU A 177 -14.40 -28.71 65.29
N SER A 178 -13.38 -29.31 65.89
CA SER A 178 -12.11 -29.63 65.22
C SER A 178 -12.28 -30.62 64.07
N LYS A 179 -13.01 -31.74 64.27
CA LYS A 179 -13.24 -32.74 63.21
C LYS A 179 -14.04 -32.18 62.05
N SER A 180 -15.14 -31.45 62.31
CA SER A 180 -15.93 -30.81 61.26
C SER A 180 -15.12 -29.77 60.49
N SER A 181 -14.26 -29.02 61.17
CA SER A 181 -13.35 -28.04 60.55
C SER A 181 -12.35 -28.70 59.63
N LEU A 182 -11.68 -29.75 60.10
CA LEU A 182 -10.67 -30.47 59.33
C LEU A 182 -11.27 -31.04 58.04
N ILE A 183 -12.45 -31.67 58.12
CA ILE A 183 -13.14 -32.25 56.95
C ILE A 183 -13.57 -31.15 55.97
N ALA A 184 -14.16 -30.06 56.47
CA ALA A 184 -14.62 -28.96 55.62
C ALA A 184 -13.45 -28.23 54.92
N ASN A 185 -12.34 -28.04 55.63
CA ASN A 185 -11.15 -27.41 55.08
C ASN A 185 -10.43 -28.32 54.08
N ALA A 186 -10.35 -29.63 54.35
CA ALA A 186 -9.82 -30.60 53.40
C ALA A 186 -10.64 -30.63 52.10
N PHE A 187 -11.98 -30.61 52.20
CA PHE A 187 -12.85 -30.51 51.04
C PHE A 187 -12.65 -29.20 50.29
N THR A 188 -12.63 -28.05 50.99
CA THR A 188 -12.43 -26.73 50.37
C THR A 188 -11.08 -26.65 49.65
N LEU A 189 -10.02 -27.19 50.27
CA LEU A 189 -8.69 -27.25 49.67
C LEU A 189 -8.69 -28.09 48.39
N LEU A 190 -9.25 -29.30 48.44
CA LEU A 190 -9.19 -30.24 47.32
C LEU A 190 -10.19 -29.93 46.19
N ALA A 191 -11.41 -29.52 46.53
CA ALA A 191 -12.49 -29.32 45.56
C ALA A 191 -12.57 -27.89 45.01
N ILE A 192 -12.05 -26.89 45.73
CA ILE A 192 -12.16 -25.48 45.34
C ILE A 192 -10.77 -24.87 45.10
N ASN A 193 -9.91 -24.84 46.12
CA ASN A 193 -8.64 -24.11 46.04
C ASN A 193 -7.65 -24.75 45.07
N SER A 194 -7.47 -26.08 45.11
CA SER A 194 -6.52 -26.78 44.22
C SER A 194 -6.90 -26.67 42.74
N PRO A 195 -8.16 -26.88 42.32
CA PRO A 195 -8.58 -26.64 40.93
C PRO A 195 -8.44 -25.19 40.51
N LEU A 196 -8.79 -24.24 41.39
CA LEU A 196 -8.64 -22.81 41.12
C LEU A 196 -7.16 -22.43 40.97
N ALA A 197 -6.28 -22.90 41.86
CA ALA A 197 -4.85 -22.68 41.79
C ALA A 197 -4.25 -23.28 40.52
N TYR A 198 -4.65 -24.50 40.14
CA TYR A 198 -4.25 -25.12 38.88
C TYR A 198 -4.73 -24.31 37.66
N TRP A 199 -5.98 -23.83 37.68
CA TRP A 199 -6.51 -22.98 36.61
C TRP A 199 -5.78 -21.64 36.52
N VAL A 200 -5.54 -20.96 37.64
CA VAL A 200 -4.77 -19.71 37.71
C VAL A 200 -3.34 -19.94 37.22
N MET A 201 -2.68 -21.01 37.67
CA MET A 201 -1.34 -21.39 37.25
C MET A 201 -1.28 -21.65 35.74
N ARG A 202 -2.20 -22.47 35.21
CA ARG A 202 -2.29 -22.74 33.76
C ARG A 202 -2.54 -21.47 32.98
N ARG A 203 -3.46 -20.62 33.44
CA ARG A 203 -3.78 -19.35 32.78
C ARG A 203 -2.58 -18.40 32.81
N SER A 204 -1.93 -18.27 33.96
CA SER A 204 -0.68 -17.52 34.12
C SER A 204 0.40 -18.03 33.15
N PHE A 205 0.61 -19.34 33.03
CA PHE A 205 1.55 -19.86 32.02
C PHE A 205 1.17 -19.49 30.58
N THR A 206 -0.13 -19.42 30.26
CA THR A 206 -0.59 -19.04 28.91
C THR A 206 -0.69 -17.54 28.64
N THR A 207 -0.81 -16.70 29.67
CA THR A 207 -1.09 -15.25 29.52
C THR A 207 -0.01 -14.36 30.11
N ASN A 208 0.98 -14.91 30.82
CA ASN A 208 2.03 -14.11 31.44
C ASN A 208 2.98 -13.57 30.35
N PRO A 209 3.08 -12.24 30.18
CA PRO A 209 3.98 -11.63 29.20
C PRO A 209 5.47 -11.88 29.48
N THR A 210 5.84 -12.36 30.67
CA THR A 210 7.23 -12.69 31.05
C THR A 210 7.57 -14.19 30.91
N ASN A 211 6.66 -15.02 30.40
CA ASN A 211 6.93 -16.44 30.20
C ASN A 211 7.85 -16.65 28.98
N HIS A 212 9.14 -16.88 29.27
CA HIS A 212 10.23 -17.13 28.32
C HIS A 212 10.04 -18.30 27.34
N LYS A 213 8.99 -19.12 27.51
CA LYS A 213 8.64 -20.20 26.56
C LYS A 213 7.68 -19.76 25.44
N HIS A 214 7.06 -18.59 25.56
CA HIS A 214 6.08 -18.09 24.58
C HIS A 214 6.56 -16.92 23.73
N PHE A 215 7.64 -16.25 24.13
CA PHE A 215 8.29 -15.22 23.32
C PHE A 215 9.71 -15.66 23.05
N GLY A 216 10.07 -15.78 21.76
CA GLY A 216 11.45 -16.04 21.36
C GLY A 216 12.38 -15.00 21.99
N LYS A 217 13.46 -15.45 22.60
CA LYS A 217 14.53 -14.57 23.08
C LYS A 217 15.17 -13.90 21.88
N THR A 218 15.84 -12.76 22.09
CA THR A 218 16.68 -12.15 21.04
C THR A 218 17.71 -13.13 20.47
N GLN A 219 18.16 -14.08 21.31
CA GLN A 219 19.08 -15.16 20.96
C GLN A 219 18.48 -16.22 20.03
N ASP A 220 17.15 -16.32 20.01
CA ASP A 220 16.40 -17.32 19.23
C ASP A 220 16.12 -16.84 17.81
N TYR A 221 16.43 -15.56 17.51
CA TYR A 221 16.24 -14.98 16.19
C TYR A 221 17.55 -14.80 15.45
N THR A 222 17.57 -15.23 14.19
CA THR A 222 18.52 -14.75 13.18
C THR A 222 17.94 -13.51 12.51
N LEU A 223 18.73 -12.80 11.71
CA LEU A 223 18.22 -11.67 10.92
C LEU A 223 17.01 -12.06 10.07
N HIS A 224 17.02 -13.27 9.49
CA HIS A 224 15.93 -13.79 8.67
C HIS A 224 14.68 -14.09 9.51
N THR A 225 14.80 -14.87 10.59
CA THR A 225 13.63 -15.23 11.41
C THR A 225 13.05 -14.03 12.15
N PHE A 226 13.88 -13.06 12.54
CA PHE A 226 13.40 -11.79 13.07
C PHE A 226 12.61 -11.01 12.02
N THR A 227 13.14 -10.90 10.80
CA THR A 227 12.47 -10.21 9.70
C THR A 227 11.15 -10.90 9.34
N ASP A 228 11.07 -12.22 9.39
CA ASP A 228 9.84 -12.99 9.16
C ASP A 228 8.75 -12.68 10.18
N GLU A 229 9.10 -12.59 11.47
CA GLU A 229 8.16 -12.21 12.52
C GLU A 229 7.73 -10.74 12.39
N GLN A 230 8.67 -9.84 12.13
CA GLN A 230 8.37 -8.41 11.98
C GLN A 230 7.57 -8.09 10.71
N ALA A 231 7.71 -8.89 9.64
CA ALA A 231 6.96 -8.70 8.40
C ALA A 231 5.43 -8.85 8.56
N LYS A 232 4.98 -9.46 9.67
CA LYS A 232 3.55 -9.50 10.05
C LYS A 232 3.01 -8.13 10.44
N HIS A 233 3.88 -7.26 10.97
CA HIS A 233 3.53 -5.93 11.45
C HIS A 233 3.98 -4.83 10.48
N TYR A 234 5.08 -5.05 9.77
CA TYR A 234 5.71 -4.08 8.89
C TYR A 234 5.72 -4.58 7.44
N PRO A 235 4.74 -4.17 6.61
CA PRO A 235 4.58 -4.73 5.26
C PRO A 235 5.78 -4.53 4.34
N HIS A 236 6.58 -3.48 4.55
CA HIS A 236 7.79 -3.24 3.76
C HIS A 236 8.82 -4.38 3.85
N LEU A 237 8.89 -5.07 4.99
CA LEU A 237 9.79 -6.22 5.18
C LEU A 237 9.40 -7.40 4.30
N LYS A 238 8.13 -7.52 3.89
CA LYS A 238 7.67 -8.58 2.99
C LYS A 238 8.33 -8.54 1.62
N LEU A 239 8.72 -7.34 1.17
CA LEU A 239 9.47 -7.18 -0.07
C LEU A 239 10.94 -7.53 0.17
N PHE A 240 11.57 -6.96 1.20
CA PHE A 240 13.00 -7.14 1.44
C PHE A 240 13.38 -8.57 1.84
N ARG A 241 12.50 -9.35 2.47
CA ARG A 241 12.74 -10.79 2.72
C ARG A 241 12.91 -11.62 1.44
N LYS A 242 12.37 -11.15 0.31
CA LYS A 242 12.47 -11.83 -0.99
C LYS A 242 13.77 -11.48 -1.72
N LEU A 243 14.56 -10.56 -1.16
CA LEU A 243 15.77 -10.02 -1.77
C LEU A 243 17.00 -10.41 -0.93
N ASP A 244 18.00 -11.01 -1.56
CA ASP A 244 19.35 -11.04 -1.03
C ASP A 244 20.15 -9.89 -1.68
N LEU A 245 20.25 -8.77 -0.97
CA LEU A 245 21.02 -7.61 -1.43
C LEU A 245 22.51 -7.72 -1.05
N THR A 246 22.87 -8.57 -0.10
CA THR A 246 24.25 -8.76 0.33
C THR A 246 25.08 -9.57 -0.66
N ALA A 247 24.43 -10.49 -1.38
CA ALA A 247 25.08 -11.26 -2.44
C ALA A 247 25.21 -10.50 -3.78
N ARG A 248 24.60 -9.32 -3.92
CA ARG A 248 24.56 -8.57 -5.19
C ARG A 248 25.65 -7.47 -5.25
N PRO A 249 26.27 -7.22 -6.42
CA PRO A 249 27.17 -6.09 -6.59
C PRO A 249 26.48 -4.74 -6.34
N ILE A 250 27.19 -3.80 -5.71
CA ILE A 250 26.64 -2.49 -5.32
C ILE A 250 26.17 -1.63 -6.50
N ASN A 251 26.72 -1.85 -7.70
CA ASN A 251 26.48 -1.04 -8.90
C ASN A 251 25.57 -1.73 -9.92
N SER A 252 24.94 -2.88 -9.60
CA SER A 252 24.10 -3.63 -10.53
C SER A 252 22.66 -3.86 -10.03
N GLY A 253 21.76 -4.12 -10.99
CA GLY A 253 20.35 -4.38 -10.72
C GLY A 253 19.51 -3.15 -10.32
N LYS A 254 18.26 -3.38 -9.91
CA LYS A 254 17.30 -2.32 -9.53
C LYS A 254 17.71 -1.56 -8.26
N TYR A 255 18.39 -2.25 -7.35
CA TYR A 255 18.81 -1.71 -6.05
C TYR A 255 20.19 -1.06 -6.03
N ARG A 256 20.87 -0.99 -7.18
CA ARG A 256 22.19 -0.36 -7.30
C ARG A 256 22.24 1.03 -6.67
N MET A 257 23.40 1.38 -6.12
CA MET A 257 23.67 2.71 -5.57
C MET A 257 23.50 3.81 -6.62
N ALA A 258 23.30 5.05 -6.17
CA ALA A 258 23.25 6.20 -7.07
C ALA A 258 24.62 6.41 -7.73
N ASP A 259 24.62 6.77 -9.01
CA ASP A 259 25.85 6.99 -9.76
C ASP A 259 26.60 8.20 -9.19
N THR A 260 27.90 8.04 -8.94
CA THR A 260 28.79 9.18 -8.67
C THR A 260 28.93 10.03 -9.94
N GLU A 261 29.37 11.27 -9.80
CA GLU A 261 29.61 12.22 -10.90
C GLU A 261 30.56 11.62 -11.94
N LYS A 262 31.67 11.02 -11.50
CA LYS A 262 32.63 10.32 -12.36
C LYS A 262 31.97 9.16 -13.12
N TYR A 263 31.32 8.24 -12.39
CA TYR A 263 30.72 7.06 -13.00
C TYR A 263 29.58 7.43 -13.96
N PHE A 264 28.78 8.42 -13.59
CA PHE A 264 27.73 8.98 -14.44
C PHE A 264 28.31 9.57 -15.74
N ALA A 265 29.39 10.34 -15.64
CA ALA A 265 30.05 10.93 -16.81
C ALA A 265 30.61 9.88 -17.77
N ILE A 266 31.28 8.84 -17.27
CA ILE A 266 31.79 7.72 -18.08
C ILE A 266 30.62 6.95 -18.71
N LYS A 267 29.62 6.58 -17.91
CA LYS A 267 28.46 5.79 -18.37
C LYS A 267 27.66 6.48 -19.47
N HIS A 268 27.52 7.79 -19.40
CA HIS A 268 26.80 8.59 -20.38
C HIS A 268 27.68 9.16 -21.50
N ARG A 269 28.97 8.77 -21.56
CA ARG A 269 29.94 9.25 -22.54
C ARG A 269 29.97 10.79 -22.57
N LEU A 270 30.20 11.41 -21.42
CA LEU A 270 30.16 12.86 -21.24
C LEU A 270 31.54 13.50 -21.17
N LEU A 271 32.61 12.73 -21.38
CA LEU A 271 33.99 13.19 -21.23
C LEU A 271 34.63 13.41 -22.60
N ASP A 272 35.33 14.53 -22.75
CA ASP A 272 36.20 14.86 -23.89
C ASP A 272 37.65 14.90 -23.41
N ARG A 273 38.56 14.60 -24.33
CA ARG A 273 39.99 14.73 -24.10
C ARG A 273 40.41 16.19 -24.25
N VAL A 274 41.16 16.71 -23.28
CA VAL A 274 41.63 18.11 -23.30
C VAL A 274 42.91 18.27 -24.11
N ASP A 275 43.86 17.37 -23.91
CA ASP A 275 45.21 17.38 -24.51
C ASP A 275 45.72 15.95 -24.77
N LYS A 276 46.93 15.79 -25.34
CA LYS A 276 47.61 14.48 -25.49
C LYS A 276 47.92 13.76 -24.15
N GLY A 277 47.57 14.35 -23.02
CA GLY A 277 47.63 13.73 -21.69
C GLY A 277 46.43 12.86 -21.35
N ASN A 278 46.33 12.45 -20.07
CA ASN A 278 45.23 11.67 -19.47
C ASN A 278 44.21 12.57 -18.74
N GLU A 279 44.04 13.81 -19.19
CA GLU A 279 43.11 14.76 -18.59
C GLU A 279 41.82 14.84 -19.42
N PHE A 280 40.68 14.73 -18.73
CA PHE A 280 39.35 14.68 -19.33
C PHE A 280 38.48 15.81 -18.79
N LYS A 281 37.69 16.44 -19.66
CA LYS A 281 36.71 17.47 -19.29
C LYS A 281 35.30 17.04 -19.67
N VAL A 282 34.34 17.51 -18.88
CA VAL A 282 32.92 17.26 -19.14
C VAL A 282 32.45 18.08 -20.35
N ASN A 283 31.91 17.39 -21.35
CA ASN A 283 31.24 17.99 -22.49
C ASN A 283 29.90 18.60 -22.04
N ARG A 284 29.80 19.92 -22.10
CA ARG A 284 28.62 20.65 -21.62
C ARG A 284 27.37 20.36 -22.45
N ASP A 285 27.48 20.23 -23.77
CA ASP A 285 26.34 20.03 -24.67
C ASP A 285 25.74 18.64 -24.54
N ARG A 286 26.58 17.60 -24.53
CA ARG A 286 26.16 16.22 -24.25
C ARG A 286 25.53 16.11 -22.85
N SER A 287 26.13 16.77 -21.87
CA SER A 287 25.57 16.82 -20.51
C SER A 287 24.22 17.52 -20.47
N ALA A 288 24.06 18.61 -21.22
CA ALA A 288 22.81 19.35 -21.29
C ALA A 288 21.67 18.49 -21.83
N GLU A 289 21.93 17.67 -22.85
CA GLU A 289 20.94 16.73 -23.39
C GLU A 289 20.48 15.72 -22.34
N ILE A 290 21.41 15.09 -21.62
CA ILE A 290 21.08 14.11 -20.58
C ILE A 290 20.27 14.76 -19.44
N PHE A 291 20.69 15.93 -18.94
CA PHE A 291 19.97 16.61 -17.87
C PHE A 291 18.59 17.11 -18.30
N ARG A 292 18.39 17.50 -19.56
CA ARG A 292 17.05 17.80 -20.10
C ARG A 292 16.16 16.56 -20.09
N ARG A 293 16.68 15.40 -20.49
CA ARG A 293 15.93 14.12 -20.47
C ARG A 293 15.55 13.70 -19.05
N GLN A 294 16.32 14.08 -18.03
CA GLN A 294 15.98 13.81 -16.63
C GLN A 294 14.69 14.50 -16.19
N LEU A 295 14.38 15.71 -16.70
CA LEU A 295 13.18 16.48 -16.31
C LEU A 295 11.87 15.73 -16.53
N GLY A 296 11.86 14.77 -17.47
CA GLY A 296 10.69 13.98 -17.78
C GLY A 296 9.64 14.81 -18.53
N ARG A 297 8.37 14.53 -18.25
CA ARG A 297 7.24 15.08 -19.01
C ARG A 297 6.75 16.36 -18.37
N LEU A 298 6.30 17.28 -19.22
CA LEU A 298 5.55 18.45 -18.79
C LEU A 298 4.23 18.00 -18.15
N TRP A 299 3.87 18.70 -17.11
CA TRP A 299 2.60 18.60 -16.44
C TRP A 299 1.52 19.33 -17.25
N ARG A 300 0.44 18.63 -17.60
CA ARG A 300 -0.72 19.23 -18.28
C ARG A 300 -2.02 18.78 -17.63
N THR A 301 -2.26 17.47 -17.60
CA THR A 301 -3.49 16.89 -17.07
C THR A 301 -3.18 15.68 -16.18
N PRO A 302 -4.09 15.30 -15.26
CA PRO A 302 -3.88 14.10 -14.44
C PRO A 302 -3.83 12.80 -15.26
N LYS A 303 -4.35 12.79 -16.50
CA LYS A 303 -4.26 11.63 -17.40
C LYS A 303 -2.83 11.35 -17.88
N ASP A 304 -1.96 12.37 -17.84
CA ASP A 304 -0.58 12.25 -18.30
C ASP A 304 0.32 11.58 -17.26
N LEU A 305 -0.12 11.45 -16.01
CA LEU A 305 0.66 10.83 -14.94
C LEU A 305 0.88 9.34 -15.23
N THR A 306 2.10 8.87 -15.01
CA THR A 306 2.30 7.43 -14.88
C THR A 306 1.58 6.93 -13.64
N LYS A 307 1.31 5.63 -13.61
CA LYS A 307 0.81 4.94 -12.43
C LYS A 307 1.59 5.28 -11.16
N TRP A 308 2.92 5.33 -11.24
CA TRP A 308 3.80 5.58 -10.10
C TRP A 308 3.74 7.03 -9.65
N GLU A 309 3.78 7.97 -10.59
CA GLU A 309 3.63 9.40 -10.31
C GLU A 309 2.27 9.70 -9.65
N ALA A 310 1.19 9.11 -10.16
CA ALA A 310 -0.15 9.23 -9.59
C ALA A 310 -0.21 8.67 -8.16
N ALA A 311 0.41 7.52 -7.89
CA ALA A 311 0.44 6.94 -6.55
C ALA A 311 1.14 7.85 -5.53
N ILE A 312 2.28 8.44 -5.92
CA ILE A 312 3.01 9.36 -5.05
C ILE A 312 2.21 10.63 -4.81
N ILE A 313 1.68 11.27 -5.87
CA ILE A 313 0.88 12.49 -5.72
C ILE A 313 -0.37 12.19 -4.85
N ALA A 314 -1.02 11.03 -5.03
CA ALA A 314 -2.17 10.62 -4.24
C ALA A 314 -1.87 10.50 -2.73
N ALA A 315 -0.67 10.04 -2.37
CA ALA A 315 -0.26 9.97 -0.96
C ALA A 315 0.08 11.35 -0.37
N LEU A 316 0.53 12.31 -1.21
CA LEU A 316 0.95 13.64 -0.76
C LEU A 316 -0.19 14.66 -0.73
N ILE A 317 -1.12 14.58 -1.67
CA ILE A 317 -2.20 15.57 -1.85
C ILE A 317 -3.09 15.77 -0.61
N PRO A 318 -3.39 14.75 0.24
CA PRO A 318 -4.16 14.96 1.45
C PRO A 318 -3.38 15.78 2.49
N ARG A 319 -2.08 15.52 2.65
CA ARG A 319 -1.22 16.32 3.55
C ARG A 319 -1.09 17.76 3.06
N ILE A 320 -1.02 17.98 1.75
CA ILE A 320 -1.03 19.35 1.20
C ILE A 320 -2.39 20.03 1.44
N ALA A 321 -3.51 19.31 1.30
CA ALA A 321 -4.82 19.83 1.64
C ALA A 321 -4.88 20.25 3.12
N ALA A 322 -4.37 19.41 4.02
CA ALA A 322 -4.32 19.63 5.46
C ALA A 322 -3.38 20.77 5.92
N LEU A 323 -2.66 21.43 5.01
CA LEU A 323 -1.96 22.69 5.30
C LEU A 323 -2.92 23.90 5.34
N ASP A 324 -4.18 23.74 4.95
CA ASP A 324 -5.16 24.82 5.02
C ASP A 324 -5.58 25.09 6.48
N PRO A 325 -5.30 26.28 7.02
CA PRO A 325 -5.65 26.61 8.40
C PRO A 325 -7.17 26.67 8.64
N LYS A 326 -7.98 26.70 7.57
CA LYS A 326 -9.44 26.71 7.66
C LYS A 326 -10.07 25.32 7.60
N MET A 327 -9.27 24.27 7.42
CA MET A 327 -9.76 22.89 7.39
C MET A 327 -10.34 22.48 8.75
N SER A 328 -11.45 21.75 8.75
CA SER A 328 -12.05 21.24 9.98
C SER A 328 -11.13 20.21 10.66
N GLU A 329 -11.20 20.06 11.98
CA GLU A 329 -10.38 19.07 12.70
C GLU A 329 -10.66 17.63 12.23
N LEU A 330 -11.92 17.34 11.87
CA LEU A 330 -12.34 16.04 11.36
C LEU A 330 -11.69 15.75 9.99
N ASP A 331 -11.78 16.70 9.06
CA ASP A 331 -11.20 16.57 7.71
C ASP A 331 -9.67 16.51 7.77
N TYR A 332 -9.07 17.27 8.69
CA TYR A 332 -7.63 17.24 8.93
C TYR A 332 -7.15 15.84 9.35
N LYS A 333 -7.81 15.23 10.34
CA LYS A 333 -7.49 13.86 10.80
C LYS A 333 -7.72 12.83 9.70
N GLU A 334 -8.81 12.97 8.94
CA GLU A 334 -9.12 12.08 7.82
C GLU A 334 -8.08 12.19 6.69
N ALA A 335 -7.59 13.40 6.39
CA ALA A 335 -6.56 13.61 5.38
C ALA A 335 -5.24 12.91 5.75
N LEU A 336 -4.81 13.03 7.00
CA LEU A 336 -3.61 12.32 7.49
C LEU A 336 -3.81 10.81 7.48
N ALA A 337 -4.95 10.32 7.99
CA ALA A 337 -5.28 8.90 7.99
C ALA A 337 -5.35 8.32 6.57
N THR A 338 -5.83 9.11 5.59
CA THR A 338 -5.84 8.71 4.17
C THR A 338 -4.43 8.49 3.65
N THR A 339 -3.49 9.39 3.96
CA THR A 339 -2.08 9.22 3.56
C THR A 339 -1.49 7.96 4.18
N ASP A 340 -1.68 7.74 5.48
CA ASP A 340 -1.14 6.57 6.18
C ASP A 340 -1.72 5.26 5.62
N ARG A 341 -3.03 5.24 5.31
CA ARG A 341 -3.70 4.10 4.68
C ARG A 341 -3.13 3.80 3.29
N LEU A 342 -2.94 4.82 2.45
CA LEU A 342 -2.36 4.64 1.11
C LEU A 342 -0.92 4.13 1.18
N VAL A 343 -0.10 4.67 2.07
CA VAL A 343 1.29 4.22 2.26
C VAL A 343 1.34 2.76 2.70
N ALA A 344 0.50 2.38 3.68
CA ALA A 344 0.39 0.99 4.13
C ALA A 344 -0.09 0.06 3.00
N GLN A 345 -1.08 0.50 2.21
CA GLN A 345 -1.58 -0.23 1.05
C GLN A 345 -0.47 -0.44 0.02
N TYR A 346 0.31 0.60 -0.32
CA TYR A 346 1.39 0.48 -1.30
C TYR A 346 2.44 -0.54 -0.89
N TRP A 347 2.80 -0.56 0.40
CA TRP A 347 3.75 -1.54 0.91
C TRP A 347 3.18 -2.96 0.94
N ALA A 348 1.90 -3.13 1.29
CA ALA A 348 1.24 -4.42 1.22
C ALA A 348 1.20 -4.94 -0.22
N ASP A 349 0.71 -4.14 -1.15
CA ASP A 349 0.62 -4.47 -2.57
C ASP A 349 2.00 -4.79 -3.15
N ALA A 350 3.01 -3.96 -2.89
CA ALA A 350 4.38 -4.18 -3.36
C ALA A 350 4.98 -5.45 -2.75
N GLY A 351 4.80 -5.67 -1.45
CA GLY A 351 5.30 -6.86 -0.76
C GLY A 351 4.67 -8.15 -1.26
N ASP A 352 3.35 -8.17 -1.44
CA ASP A 352 2.61 -9.35 -1.85
C ASP A 352 2.81 -9.66 -3.34
N SER A 353 2.88 -8.64 -4.21
CA SER A 353 3.02 -8.81 -5.66
C SER A 353 4.45 -8.87 -6.20
N TYR A 354 5.47 -8.57 -5.38
CA TYR A 354 6.86 -8.58 -5.84
C TYR A 354 7.30 -9.97 -6.31
N ASP A 355 7.76 -10.03 -7.56
CA ASP A 355 8.30 -11.20 -8.23
C ASP A 355 9.84 -11.09 -8.34
N PRO A 356 10.59 -11.99 -7.67
CA PRO A 356 12.06 -11.99 -7.70
C PRO A 356 12.68 -12.30 -9.07
N GLU A 357 11.98 -13.00 -9.96
CA GLU A 357 12.50 -13.38 -11.27
C GLU A 357 12.42 -12.21 -12.26
N THR A 358 11.28 -11.50 -12.25
CA THR A 358 11.03 -10.39 -13.19
C THR A 358 11.39 -9.02 -12.64
N ASP A 359 11.67 -8.91 -11.33
CA ASP A 359 11.93 -7.64 -10.64
C ASP A 359 10.78 -6.62 -10.86
N ARG A 360 9.53 -7.09 -10.73
CA ARG A 360 8.32 -6.29 -10.95
C ARG A 360 7.40 -6.32 -9.73
N ILE A 361 6.65 -5.24 -9.56
CA ILE A 361 5.60 -5.07 -8.55
C ILE A 361 4.31 -4.58 -9.19
N LYS A 362 3.19 -4.77 -8.49
CA LYS A 362 1.86 -4.26 -8.85
C LYS A 362 1.30 -3.48 -7.66
N LEU A 363 0.60 -2.39 -7.96
CA LEU A 363 -0.20 -1.60 -7.01
C LEU A 363 -1.65 -1.52 -7.46
N ASN A 364 -2.58 -1.55 -6.52
CA ASN A 364 -3.97 -1.20 -6.75
C ASN A 364 -4.13 0.34 -6.77
N MET A 365 -4.72 0.86 -7.85
CA MET A 365 -4.86 2.30 -8.09
C MET A 365 -6.27 2.85 -7.84
N ASP A 366 -7.24 2.00 -7.46
CA ASP A 366 -8.64 2.43 -7.30
C ASP A 366 -8.78 3.52 -6.24
N GLU A 367 -8.22 3.30 -5.06
CA GLU A 367 -8.22 4.27 -3.96
C GLU A 367 -7.33 5.49 -4.24
N PRO A 368 -6.05 5.34 -4.68
CA PRO A 368 -5.22 6.49 -5.07
C PRO A 368 -5.89 7.45 -6.05
N LEU A 369 -6.54 6.91 -7.09
CA LEU A 369 -7.22 7.73 -8.08
C LEU A 369 -8.46 8.43 -7.50
N ALA A 370 -9.17 7.80 -6.55
CA ALA A 370 -10.27 8.43 -5.84
C ALA A 370 -9.79 9.59 -4.94
N VAL A 371 -8.66 9.40 -4.24
CA VAL A 371 -8.04 10.42 -3.39
C VAL A 371 -7.57 11.61 -4.21
N LEU A 372 -6.94 11.37 -5.37
CA LEU A 372 -6.60 12.44 -6.31
C LEU A 372 -7.84 13.24 -6.69
N ARG A 373 -8.92 12.59 -7.14
CA ARG A 373 -10.17 13.27 -7.50
C ARG A 373 -10.75 14.11 -6.34
N LYS A 374 -10.67 13.61 -5.10
CA LYS A 374 -11.18 14.30 -3.91
C LYS A 374 -10.44 15.61 -3.62
N TYR A 375 -9.10 15.57 -3.59
CA TYR A 375 -8.29 16.71 -3.13
C TYR A 375 -7.73 17.58 -4.26
N TRP A 376 -7.89 17.17 -5.52
CA TRP A 376 -7.32 17.85 -6.68
C TRP A 376 -7.59 19.37 -6.73
N ASN A 377 -8.85 19.75 -6.50
CA ASN A 377 -9.29 21.15 -6.59
C ASN A 377 -9.17 21.91 -5.27
N HIS A 378 -8.51 21.34 -4.26
CA HIS A 378 -8.34 22.00 -2.97
C HIS A 378 -7.54 23.30 -3.11
N THR A 379 -7.90 24.31 -2.31
CA THR A 379 -7.35 25.68 -2.32
C THR A 379 -5.83 25.69 -2.18
N THR A 380 -5.28 24.88 -1.28
CA THR A 380 -3.84 24.75 -1.06
C THR A 380 -3.12 23.92 -2.11
N VAL A 381 -3.81 23.03 -2.81
CA VAL A 381 -3.24 22.10 -3.80
C VAL A 381 -3.09 22.76 -5.17
N ARG A 382 -4.12 23.50 -5.63
CA ARG A 382 -4.14 24.12 -6.97
C ARG A 382 -2.89 24.98 -7.31
N PRO A 383 -2.29 25.74 -6.38
CA PRO A 383 -1.09 26.52 -6.66
C PRO A 383 0.12 25.69 -7.12
N TYR A 384 0.28 24.45 -6.65
CA TYR A 384 1.42 23.60 -7.03
C TYR A 384 1.42 23.32 -8.54
N PHE A 385 0.25 23.00 -9.09
CA PHE A 385 0.07 22.76 -10.53
C PHE A 385 0.31 23.98 -11.42
N LYS A 386 0.30 25.20 -10.84
CA LYS A 386 0.61 26.46 -11.56
C LYS A 386 2.06 26.91 -11.39
N ARG A 387 2.74 26.43 -10.35
CA ARG A 387 4.11 26.83 -9.99
C ARG A 387 5.18 25.90 -10.55
N HIS A 388 4.79 24.71 -11.00
CA HIS A 388 5.71 23.69 -11.49
C HIS A 388 5.25 23.16 -12.86
N ALA A 389 6.15 23.22 -13.84
CA ALA A 389 5.92 22.81 -15.22
C ALA A 389 6.14 21.31 -15.44
N TYR A 390 6.98 20.65 -14.65
CA TYR A 390 7.30 19.23 -14.81
C TYR A 390 6.71 18.38 -13.68
N VAL A 391 6.32 17.14 -14.01
CA VAL A 391 5.74 16.21 -13.01
C VAL A 391 6.71 15.95 -11.84
N TYR A 392 8.01 15.81 -12.13
CA TYR A 392 8.99 15.57 -11.08
C TYR A 392 9.24 16.80 -10.20
N THR A 393 9.24 18.02 -10.74
CA THR A 393 9.38 19.24 -9.91
C THR A 393 8.14 19.50 -9.07
N LEU A 394 6.96 19.16 -9.60
CA LEU A 394 5.70 19.13 -8.86
C LEU A 394 5.75 18.17 -7.66
N ILE A 395 6.17 16.92 -7.88
CA ILE A 395 6.32 15.92 -6.81
C ILE A 395 7.36 16.38 -5.77
N TYR A 396 8.47 16.96 -6.23
CA TYR A 396 9.51 17.50 -5.37
C TYR A 396 8.96 18.56 -4.42
N ALA A 397 8.19 19.53 -4.95
CA ALA A 397 7.55 20.58 -4.17
C ALA A 397 6.52 20.03 -3.17
N MET A 398 5.63 19.15 -3.63
CA MET A 398 4.58 18.56 -2.78
C MET A 398 5.17 17.74 -1.64
N LEU A 399 6.21 16.94 -1.87
CA LEU A 399 6.83 16.16 -0.80
C LEU A 399 7.55 17.06 0.21
N GLY A 400 8.20 18.14 -0.26
CA GLY A 400 8.83 19.13 0.61
C GLY A 400 7.85 19.75 1.59
N ASP A 401 6.69 20.19 1.10
CA ASP A 401 5.67 20.83 1.92
C ASP A 401 4.83 19.85 2.75
N ALA A 402 4.62 18.62 2.28
CA ALA A 402 3.92 17.58 3.05
C ALA A 402 4.62 17.27 4.38
N ARG A 403 5.95 17.47 4.44
CA ARG A 403 6.76 17.30 5.66
C ARG A 403 6.54 18.39 6.73
N ARG A 404 5.83 19.47 6.40
CA ARG A 404 5.49 20.52 7.38
C ARG A 404 4.50 20.04 8.44
N LEU A 405 3.68 19.03 8.12
CA LEU A 405 2.73 18.41 9.05
C LEU A 405 3.32 17.26 9.87
N GLY A 406 4.64 17.05 9.82
CA GLY A 406 5.33 15.96 10.51
C GLY A 406 6.12 15.07 9.55
N VAL A 407 6.56 13.93 10.08
CA VAL A 407 7.51 13.05 9.38
C VAL A 407 6.85 12.45 8.12
N MET A 408 7.50 12.60 6.96
CA MET A 408 7.16 11.97 5.68
C MET A 408 8.46 11.52 5.00
N PRO A 409 9.06 10.41 5.46
CA PRO A 409 10.37 10.00 5.01
C PRO A 409 10.27 9.42 3.59
N ALA A 410 11.32 9.59 2.79
CA ALA A 410 11.40 8.95 1.47
C ALA A 410 11.22 7.43 1.54
N ASN A 411 11.58 6.83 2.69
CA ASN A 411 11.43 5.40 2.95
C ASN A 411 10.01 4.88 2.78
N GLU A 412 8.96 5.70 2.89
CA GLU A 412 7.58 5.24 2.62
C GLU A 412 7.35 4.86 1.15
N PHE A 413 8.26 5.27 0.27
CA PHE A 413 8.17 5.02 -1.16
C PHE A 413 9.35 4.19 -1.69
N ARG A 414 10.07 3.49 -0.81
CA ARG A 414 11.29 2.75 -1.21
C ARG A 414 11.05 1.59 -2.18
N TRP A 415 9.81 1.10 -2.25
CA TRP A 415 9.36 0.17 -3.30
C TRP A 415 9.55 0.73 -4.72
N LEU A 416 9.63 2.06 -4.89
CA LEU A 416 9.94 2.71 -6.18
C LEU A 416 11.28 2.28 -6.76
N ARG A 417 12.24 1.81 -5.94
CA ARG A 417 13.53 1.30 -6.46
C ARG A 417 13.33 0.20 -7.51
N VAL A 418 12.27 -0.61 -7.37
CA VAL A 418 11.91 -1.67 -8.32
C VAL A 418 11.14 -1.10 -9.51
N ALA A 419 10.22 -0.17 -9.25
CA ALA A 419 9.27 0.35 -10.23
C ALA A 419 9.81 1.48 -11.13
N ASP A 420 10.36 2.54 -10.54
CA ASP A 420 10.89 3.71 -11.24
C ASP A 420 12.06 4.31 -10.45
N ARG A 421 13.28 4.05 -10.94
CA ARG A 421 14.52 4.52 -10.33
C ARG A 421 14.62 6.04 -10.28
N ARG A 422 14.22 6.73 -11.35
CA ARG A 422 14.34 8.19 -11.44
C ARG A 422 13.38 8.86 -10.48
N LEU A 423 12.15 8.34 -10.38
CA LEU A 423 11.18 8.81 -9.39
C LEU A 423 11.64 8.52 -7.96
N TRP A 424 12.20 7.33 -7.69
CA TRP A 424 12.81 7.03 -6.38
C TRP A 424 13.90 8.04 -6.01
N LEU A 425 14.89 8.25 -6.89
CA LEU A 425 15.99 9.19 -6.61
C LEU A 425 15.48 10.63 -6.48
N THR A 426 14.42 11.00 -7.19
CA THR A 426 13.77 12.32 -7.05
C THR A 426 13.18 12.48 -5.65
N VAL A 427 12.40 11.49 -5.18
CA VAL A 427 11.77 11.45 -3.85
C VAL A 427 12.81 11.44 -2.72
N ASP A 428 13.85 10.62 -2.86
CA ASP A 428 14.96 10.50 -1.92
C ASP A 428 15.80 11.79 -1.85
N ASN A 429 15.88 12.52 -2.97
CA ASN A 429 16.61 13.78 -3.02
C ASN A 429 15.89 14.97 -2.36
N VAL A 430 14.58 14.87 -2.09
CA VAL A 430 13.82 15.98 -1.50
C VAL A 430 14.38 16.34 -0.11
N GLY A 431 14.72 17.61 0.08
CA GLY A 431 15.26 18.15 1.32
C GLY A 431 16.78 18.06 1.45
N ARG A 432 17.49 17.49 0.46
CA ARG A 432 18.95 17.53 0.39
C ARG A 432 19.42 18.85 -0.26
N ILE A 433 20.61 19.31 0.14
CA ILE A 433 21.24 20.51 -0.45
C ILE A 433 21.93 20.22 -1.78
N THR A 434 22.38 18.99 -1.98
CA THR A 434 23.09 18.50 -3.18
C THR A 434 22.32 17.34 -3.78
N ALA A 435 22.13 17.37 -5.10
CA ALA A 435 21.40 16.33 -5.83
C ALA A 435 22.25 15.11 -6.15
N PHE A 436 21.63 13.94 -6.24
CA PHE A 436 22.22 12.82 -6.98
C PHE A 436 22.32 13.18 -8.47
N THR A 437 23.43 12.81 -9.11
CA THR A 437 23.71 13.15 -10.52
C THR A 437 22.63 12.66 -11.48
N GLU A 438 22.02 11.51 -11.20
CA GLU A 438 20.93 10.91 -12.00
C GLU A 438 19.61 11.72 -11.99
N VAL A 439 19.46 12.69 -11.07
CA VAL A 439 18.29 13.59 -10.96
C VAL A 439 18.67 15.06 -10.80
N ALA A 440 19.94 15.41 -11.03
CA ALA A 440 20.43 16.77 -10.85
C ALA A 440 19.74 17.79 -11.76
N GLY A 441 19.34 17.38 -12.97
CA GLY A 441 18.56 18.23 -13.88
C GLY A 441 17.21 18.63 -13.27
N ILE A 442 16.50 17.68 -12.65
CA ILE A 442 15.21 17.91 -11.96
C ILE A 442 15.41 18.90 -10.81
N TYR A 443 16.44 18.67 -9.98
CA TYR A 443 16.72 19.54 -8.83
C TYR A 443 17.09 20.97 -9.25
N ALA A 444 17.96 21.12 -10.24
CA ALA A 444 18.35 22.43 -10.77
C ALA A 444 17.12 23.21 -11.30
N HIS A 445 16.25 22.53 -12.05
CA HIS A 445 15.06 23.16 -12.60
C HIS A 445 14.03 23.50 -11.51
N TYR A 446 13.80 22.59 -10.53
CA TYR A 446 12.94 22.85 -9.38
C TYR A 446 13.38 24.12 -8.62
N LEU A 447 14.67 24.27 -8.31
CA LEU A 447 15.18 25.46 -7.64
C LEU A 447 14.94 26.73 -8.46
N HIS A 448 15.02 26.62 -9.79
CA HIS A 448 14.75 27.74 -10.70
C HIS A 448 13.27 28.15 -10.67
N GLU A 449 12.34 27.19 -10.71
CA GLU A 449 10.90 27.43 -10.58
C GLU A 449 10.53 28.03 -9.22
N VAL A 450 11.11 27.52 -8.13
CA VAL A 450 10.90 28.06 -6.78
C VAL A 450 11.36 29.51 -6.69
N LYS A 451 12.54 29.83 -7.25
CA LYS A 451 13.06 31.20 -7.30
C LYS A 451 12.17 32.11 -8.15
N ALA A 452 11.66 31.62 -9.27
CA ALA A 452 10.79 32.36 -10.18
C ALA A 452 9.32 32.46 -9.73
N LYS A 453 8.90 31.61 -8.78
CA LYS A 453 7.52 31.49 -8.26
C LYS A 453 6.47 31.20 -9.33
N ARG A 454 6.87 30.58 -10.45
CA ARG A 454 5.99 30.20 -11.57
C ARG A 454 6.54 28.97 -12.29
N ALA A 455 5.66 28.26 -12.98
CA ALA A 455 6.05 27.18 -13.88
C ALA A 455 6.93 27.73 -15.03
N ILE A 456 7.96 26.97 -15.40
CA ILE A 456 8.87 27.31 -16.50
C ILE A 456 9.03 26.10 -17.43
N ASP A 457 8.43 26.17 -18.61
CA ASP A 457 8.51 25.07 -19.58
C ASP A 457 9.92 24.89 -20.18
N ARG A 458 10.72 25.96 -20.21
CA ARG A 458 12.09 25.90 -20.73
C ARG A 458 13.03 25.25 -19.69
N PRO A 459 13.73 24.16 -20.04
CA PRO A 459 14.69 23.50 -19.15
C PRO A 459 15.75 24.47 -18.60
N ALA A 460 15.88 24.49 -17.27
CA ALA A 460 16.87 25.29 -16.55
C ALA A 460 17.82 24.36 -15.80
N ILE A 461 18.86 23.90 -16.51
CA ILE A 461 19.73 22.79 -16.08
C ILE A 461 21.20 23.18 -15.92
N GLU A 462 21.56 24.45 -16.17
CA GLU A 462 22.96 24.91 -16.13
C GLU A 462 23.65 24.64 -14.78
N ALA A 463 22.91 24.75 -13.67
CA ALA A 463 23.44 24.44 -12.35
C ALA A 463 23.83 22.96 -12.20
N ALA A 464 23.09 22.04 -12.85
CA ALA A 464 23.42 20.61 -12.85
C ALA A 464 24.68 20.33 -13.68
N ILE A 465 24.83 20.99 -14.83
CA ILE A 465 26.04 20.88 -15.67
C ILE A 465 27.25 21.39 -14.90
N LYS A 466 27.13 22.57 -14.26
CA LYS A 466 28.19 23.13 -13.43
C LYS A 466 28.59 22.17 -12.29
N GLY A 467 27.62 21.61 -11.58
CA GLY A 467 27.87 20.64 -10.52
C GLY A 467 28.55 19.35 -11.02
N LEU A 468 28.20 18.89 -12.23
CA LEU A 468 28.86 17.73 -12.85
C LEU A 468 30.33 18.04 -13.19
N VAL A 469 30.62 19.21 -13.75
CA VAL A 469 32.00 19.65 -14.05
C VAL A 469 32.83 19.68 -12.77
N GLU A 470 32.38 20.41 -11.76
CA GLU A 470 33.08 20.52 -10.47
C GLU A 470 33.26 19.15 -9.80
N GLY A 471 32.24 18.29 -9.89
CA GLY A 471 32.30 16.93 -9.35
C GLY A 471 33.33 16.07 -10.05
N VAL A 472 33.33 16.04 -11.39
CA VAL A 472 34.29 15.26 -12.18
C VAL A 472 35.73 15.75 -11.98
N ASP A 473 35.95 17.06 -11.97
CA ASP A 473 37.27 17.67 -11.79
C ASP A 473 37.91 17.31 -10.43
N SER A 474 37.10 16.91 -9.45
CA SER A 474 37.58 16.46 -8.13
C SER A 474 38.17 15.04 -8.12
N TYR A 475 37.96 14.25 -9.17
CA TYR A 475 38.38 12.85 -9.24
C TYR A 475 39.65 12.64 -10.05
N LYS A 476 40.41 11.60 -9.66
CA LYS A 476 41.39 10.96 -10.55
C LYS A 476 40.76 9.73 -11.21
N PHE A 477 41.13 9.51 -12.47
CA PHE A 477 40.73 8.32 -13.23
C PHE A 477 41.78 7.22 -13.07
N THR A 478 41.32 5.97 -12.89
CA THR A 478 42.20 4.79 -12.90
C THR A 478 42.61 4.43 -14.33
N GLU A 479 43.65 3.62 -14.50
CA GLU A 479 44.10 3.20 -15.84
C GLU A 479 42.98 2.51 -16.64
N ASP A 480 42.25 1.59 -16.01
CA ASP A 480 41.08 0.92 -16.61
C ASP A 480 39.98 1.91 -17.04
N GLU A 481 39.71 2.95 -16.24
CA GLU A 481 38.72 3.98 -16.58
C GLU A 481 39.21 4.85 -17.75
N ILE A 482 40.50 5.17 -17.79
CA ILE A 482 41.14 5.93 -18.87
C ILE A 482 41.06 5.13 -20.18
N GLU A 483 41.35 3.83 -20.14
CA GLU A 483 41.21 2.93 -21.30
C GLU A 483 39.76 2.91 -21.79
N GLN A 484 38.80 2.71 -20.88
CA GLN A 484 37.38 2.75 -21.22
C GLN A 484 36.95 4.07 -21.86
N ILE A 485 37.38 5.22 -21.33
CA ILE A 485 37.05 6.53 -21.90
C ILE A 485 37.68 6.68 -23.29
N ASN A 486 38.93 6.23 -23.47
CA ASN A 486 39.61 6.29 -24.75
C ASN A 486 38.94 5.41 -25.81
N GLU A 487 38.46 4.22 -25.46
CA GLU A 487 37.64 3.38 -26.33
C GLU A 487 36.35 4.08 -26.74
N GLN A 488 35.64 4.70 -25.79
CA GLN A 488 34.41 5.45 -26.09
C GLN A 488 34.65 6.64 -27.00
N LEU A 489 35.82 7.29 -26.89
CA LEU A 489 36.23 8.39 -27.76
C LEU A 489 36.60 7.87 -29.16
N ARG A 490 37.32 6.75 -29.26
CA ARG A 490 37.60 6.08 -30.53
C ARG A 490 36.31 5.70 -31.24
N ASP A 491 35.36 5.04 -30.58
CA ASP A 491 34.04 4.71 -31.15
C ASP A 491 33.25 5.96 -31.61
N ALA A 492 33.48 7.11 -30.98
CA ALA A 492 32.85 8.38 -31.36
C ALA A 492 33.51 9.02 -32.58
N GLU A 493 34.84 8.86 -32.73
CA GLU A 493 35.62 9.24 -33.91
C GLU A 493 35.40 8.27 -35.09
N GLU A 494 35.18 6.99 -34.78
CA GLU A 494 34.91 5.87 -35.69
C GLU A 494 33.41 5.65 -35.91
N LYS A 495 32.57 6.63 -35.55
CA LYS A 495 31.28 6.77 -36.24
C LYS A 495 31.60 6.72 -37.72
N PRO A 496 30.86 5.93 -38.53
CA PRO A 496 31.08 5.95 -39.96
C PRO A 496 31.06 7.42 -40.33
N THR A 497 32.16 7.91 -40.91
CA THR A 497 32.09 9.05 -41.81
C THR A 497 30.97 8.66 -42.73
N VAL A 498 29.80 9.21 -42.43
CA VAL A 498 28.69 9.20 -43.33
C VAL A 498 29.30 9.88 -44.53
N ASP A 499 29.67 9.06 -45.52
CA ASP A 499 30.00 9.56 -46.83
C ASP A 499 28.87 10.55 -47.14
N PRO A 500 29.15 11.84 -47.40
CA PRO A 500 28.11 12.80 -47.73
C PRO A 500 27.21 12.31 -48.87
N LYS A 501 27.67 11.30 -49.63
CA LYS A 501 26.89 10.58 -50.65
C LYS A 501 26.09 9.37 -50.14
N ALA A 502 26.45 8.76 -49.00
CA ALA A 502 25.73 7.62 -48.40
C ALA A 502 24.59 8.02 -47.44
N VAL A 503 24.56 9.27 -46.94
CA VAL A 503 23.31 9.91 -46.49
C VAL A 503 22.73 10.75 -47.63
N ALA A 504 22.47 10.07 -48.74
CA ALA A 504 21.20 10.34 -49.39
C ALA A 504 20.14 9.86 -48.39
N ILE A 505 19.58 10.79 -47.62
CA ILE A 505 18.29 10.58 -46.95
C ILE A 505 17.43 9.86 -47.99
N ALA A 506 16.92 8.66 -47.67
CA ALA A 506 15.97 8.01 -48.55
C ALA A 506 14.84 9.03 -48.77
N LYS A 507 14.79 9.62 -49.97
CA LYS A 507 13.87 10.72 -50.27
C LYS A 507 12.46 10.19 -50.03
N GLN A 508 11.74 10.89 -49.17
CA GLN A 508 10.34 10.60 -48.86
C GLN A 508 9.53 11.80 -49.33
N THR A 509 8.32 11.52 -49.83
CA THR A 509 7.36 12.49 -50.31
C THR A 509 6.47 12.95 -49.16
N LEU A 510 6.50 14.22 -48.82
CA LEU A 510 5.65 14.80 -47.78
C LEU A 510 4.46 15.53 -48.41
N LEU A 511 3.28 15.40 -47.81
CA LEU A 511 2.02 15.96 -48.33
C LEU A 511 1.60 17.16 -47.49
N LEU A 512 1.57 18.36 -48.05
CA LEU A 512 1.18 19.59 -47.36
C LEU A 512 -0.23 20.02 -47.76
N GLY A 513 -1.14 20.09 -46.78
CA GLY A 513 -2.50 20.59 -46.95
C GLY A 513 -2.82 21.73 -45.98
N ALA A 514 -3.73 22.63 -46.37
CA ALA A 514 -4.27 23.65 -45.50
C ALA A 514 -5.80 23.68 -45.58
N LEU A 515 -6.46 23.82 -44.44
CA LEU A 515 -7.90 23.78 -44.29
C LEU A 515 -8.38 25.00 -43.51
N VAL A 516 -9.37 25.73 -44.03
CA VAL A 516 -10.04 26.78 -43.26
C VAL A 516 -11.06 26.15 -42.32
N VAL A 517 -10.83 26.28 -41.01
CA VAL A 517 -11.67 25.71 -39.94
C VAL A 517 -12.49 26.82 -39.30
N LYS A 518 -13.82 26.73 -39.40
CA LYS A 518 -14.76 27.63 -38.72
C LYS A 518 -14.95 27.20 -37.27
N SER A 519 -14.71 28.10 -36.32
CA SER A 519 -14.96 27.87 -34.89
C SER A 519 -16.20 28.64 -34.42
N PRO A 520 -17.11 28.05 -33.62
CA PRO A 520 -18.35 28.70 -33.20
C PRO A 520 -18.15 29.95 -32.32
N GLU A 521 -16.98 30.10 -31.70
CA GLU A 521 -16.77 31.09 -30.63
C GLU A 521 -15.84 32.27 -31.00
N ARG A 522 -15.22 32.31 -32.20
CA ARG A 522 -14.50 33.47 -32.78
C ARG A 522 -13.76 33.09 -34.08
N ASN A 523 -13.90 33.94 -35.11
CA ASN A 523 -13.18 34.13 -36.38
C ASN A 523 -12.41 32.93 -37.00
N ASP A 524 -12.66 32.70 -38.30
CA ASP A 524 -12.04 31.72 -39.20
C ASP A 524 -10.56 31.45 -38.90
N LEU A 525 -10.18 30.17 -38.75
CA LEU A 525 -8.82 29.70 -38.51
C LEU A 525 -8.31 28.93 -39.74
N ILE A 526 -7.00 28.93 -40.01
CA ILE A 526 -6.40 28.11 -41.08
C ILE A 526 -5.56 27.02 -40.43
N ASP A 527 -5.94 25.76 -40.59
CA ASP A 527 -5.21 24.59 -40.11
C ASP A 527 -4.30 24.05 -41.21
N VAL A 528 -2.99 24.18 -41.03
CA VAL A 528 -1.97 23.68 -41.96
C VAL A 528 -1.45 22.36 -41.42
N ALA A 529 -1.40 21.32 -42.24
CA ALA A 529 -0.83 20.02 -41.88
C ALA A 529 0.14 19.49 -42.95
N ILE A 530 1.26 18.91 -42.51
CA ILE A 530 2.17 18.11 -43.32
C ILE A 530 1.97 16.65 -42.91
N LEU A 531 1.73 15.79 -43.88
CA LEU A 531 1.61 14.36 -43.71
C LEU A 531 2.82 13.65 -44.35
N SER A 532 3.21 12.51 -43.80
CA SER A 532 4.13 11.59 -44.48
C SER A 532 3.42 10.84 -45.60
N GLU A 533 4.17 10.13 -46.47
CA GLU A 533 3.60 9.20 -47.48
C GLU A 533 2.63 8.17 -46.88
N LYS A 534 2.75 7.90 -45.58
CA LYS A 534 1.92 6.94 -44.84
C LYS A 534 0.69 7.59 -44.19
N GLY A 535 0.45 8.88 -44.43
CA GLY A 535 -0.68 9.64 -43.89
C GLY A 535 -0.51 10.10 -42.44
N GLU A 536 0.69 9.98 -41.87
CA GLU A 536 0.97 10.40 -40.50
C GLU A 536 1.23 11.90 -40.45
N VAL A 537 0.59 12.63 -39.52
CA VAL A 537 0.80 14.06 -39.33
C VAL A 537 2.22 14.31 -38.79
N VAL A 538 3.08 14.84 -39.64
CA VAL A 538 4.46 15.23 -39.33
C VAL A 538 4.51 16.60 -38.66
N TYR A 539 3.63 17.51 -39.09
CA TYR A 539 3.50 18.85 -38.54
C TYR A 539 2.07 19.34 -38.74
N GLN A 540 1.50 20.00 -37.74
CA GLN A 540 0.19 20.63 -37.85
C GLN A 540 0.16 21.92 -37.03
N GLN A 541 -0.37 23.00 -37.61
CA GLN A 541 -0.50 24.27 -36.92
C GLN A 541 -1.75 25.02 -37.37
N ILE A 542 -2.50 25.49 -36.37
CA ILE A 542 -3.68 26.33 -36.55
C ILE A 542 -3.24 27.80 -36.49
N CYS A 543 -3.46 28.53 -37.58
CA CYS A 543 -3.10 29.92 -37.81
C CYS A 543 -4.33 30.84 -37.75
N LYS A 544 -4.15 32.07 -37.28
CA LYS A 544 -5.18 33.12 -37.31
C LYS A 544 -4.96 34.03 -38.52
N PRO A 545 -5.98 34.32 -39.34
CA PRO A 545 -5.85 35.22 -40.46
C PRO A 545 -5.59 36.66 -40.00
N GLN A 546 -4.80 37.41 -40.77
CA GLN A 546 -4.43 38.80 -40.45
C GLN A 546 -5.62 39.76 -40.56
N VAL A 547 -6.67 39.41 -41.30
CA VAL A 547 -7.91 40.19 -41.47
C VAL A 547 -9.12 39.29 -41.20
N ALA A 548 -10.19 39.85 -40.65
CA ALA A 548 -11.45 39.13 -40.42
C ALA A 548 -12.11 38.78 -41.77
N VAL A 549 -12.14 37.50 -42.08
CA VAL A 549 -12.55 36.94 -43.38
C VAL A 549 -14.04 37.22 -43.70
N GLU A 550 -14.90 37.26 -42.67
CA GLU A 550 -16.33 37.58 -42.81
C GLU A 550 -16.58 39.04 -43.26
N TYR A 551 -15.75 40.00 -42.84
CA TYR A 551 -15.91 41.42 -43.21
C TYR A 551 -15.63 41.68 -44.70
N LEU A 552 -14.65 40.97 -45.28
CA LEU A 552 -14.26 41.13 -46.68
C LEU A 552 -15.26 40.49 -47.66
N ARG A 553 -15.86 39.36 -47.26
CA ARG A 553 -16.87 38.66 -48.07
C ARG A 553 -18.16 39.46 -48.19
N ASP A 554 -18.65 40.00 -47.06
CA ASP A 554 -19.94 40.70 -47.02
C ASP A 554 -19.89 42.09 -47.68
N GLN A 555 -18.79 42.84 -47.57
CA GLN A 555 -18.74 44.19 -48.14
C GLN A 555 -18.44 44.23 -49.64
N HIS A 556 -17.74 43.23 -50.17
CA HIS A 556 -17.17 43.32 -51.51
C HIS A 556 -17.57 42.15 -52.43
N GLY A 557 -18.41 41.21 -51.96
CA GLY A 557 -18.97 40.14 -52.79
C GLY A 557 -17.90 39.23 -53.40
N ILE A 558 -16.80 39.03 -52.67
CA ILE A 558 -15.59 38.39 -53.16
C ILE A 558 -15.73 36.88 -52.99
N GLY A 559 -15.54 36.12 -54.08
CA GLY A 559 -15.57 34.66 -54.07
C GLY A 559 -14.36 34.04 -53.35
N ASP A 560 -14.45 32.77 -52.96
CA ASP A 560 -13.41 32.10 -52.16
C ASP A 560 -12.01 32.11 -52.82
N GLU A 561 -11.96 32.13 -54.15
CA GLU A 561 -10.73 32.24 -54.98
C GLU A 561 -10.06 33.63 -54.87
N GLN A 562 -10.85 34.69 -54.89
CA GLN A 562 -10.37 36.07 -54.76
C GLN A 562 -10.09 36.43 -53.30
N LEU A 563 -10.84 35.83 -52.36
CA LEU A 563 -10.62 35.94 -50.93
C LEU A 563 -9.27 35.33 -50.54
N ALA A 564 -8.89 34.20 -51.13
CA ALA A 564 -7.56 33.59 -50.95
C ALA A 564 -6.42 34.51 -51.44
N LYS A 565 -6.62 35.22 -52.55
CA LYS A 565 -5.68 36.25 -53.05
C LYS A 565 -5.57 37.46 -52.12
N ILE A 566 -6.66 37.88 -51.46
CA ILE A 566 -6.73 39.07 -50.60
C ILE A 566 -6.24 38.81 -49.17
N VAL A 567 -6.48 37.60 -48.64
CA VAL A 567 -6.10 37.23 -47.26
C VAL A 567 -4.58 37.08 -47.11
N GLY A 568 -3.81 37.06 -48.21
CA GLY A 568 -2.35 37.14 -48.21
C GLY A 568 -1.73 36.22 -47.15
N ALA A 569 -1.70 34.91 -47.43
CA ALA A 569 -1.17 33.83 -46.58
C ALA A 569 -0.70 34.29 -45.18
N PRO A 570 -1.56 34.21 -44.15
CA PRO A 570 -1.24 34.71 -42.82
C PRO A 570 -0.35 33.69 -42.12
N THR A 571 0.90 33.62 -42.54
CA THR A 571 1.88 32.69 -42.00
C THR A 571 3.09 33.51 -41.59
N SER A 572 3.34 33.58 -40.29
CA SER A 572 4.55 34.23 -39.79
C SER A 572 5.78 33.57 -40.41
N ASP A 573 6.86 34.33 -40.61
CA ASP A 573 8.14 33.80 -41.09
C ASP A 573 8.62 32.57 -40.29
N ALA A 574 8.18 32.45 -39.03
CA ALA A 574 8.42 31.30 -38.16
C ALA A 574 7.76 29.99 -38.63
N VAL A 575 6.56 30.04 -39.23
CA VAL A 575 5.90 28.85 -39.78
C VAL A 575 6.62 28.40 -41.05
N VAL A 576 6.98 29.34 -41.92
CA VAL A 576 7.73 29.06 -43.15
C VAL A 576 9.10 28.44 -42.82
N GLN A 577 9.84 29.03 -41.88
CA GLN A 577 11.10 28.44 -41.40
C GLN A 577 10.90 27.04 -40.83
N LYS A 578 9.81 26.78 -40.11
CA LYS A 578 9.56 25.46 -39.53
C LYS A 578 9.20 24.41 -40.57
N VAL A 579 8.42 24.78 -41.58
CA VAL A 579 8.15 23.91 -42.73
C VAL A 579 9.45 23.59 -43.49
N LEU A 580 10.31 24.60 -43.71
CA LEU A 580 11.61 24.41 -44.37
C LEU A 580 12.56 23.50 -43.59
N GLU A 581 12.58 23.61 -42.26
CA GLU A 581 13.35 22.69 -41.39
C GLU A 581 12.84 21.25 -41.51
N VAL A 582 11.52 21.05 -41.58
CA VAL A 582 10.88 19.72 -41.64
C VAL A 582 11.08 19.07 -43.02
N VAL A 583 11.08 19.87 -44.08
CA VAL A 583 11.19 19.41 -45.47
C VAL A 583 12.66 19.23 -45.92
N ASN A 584 13.62 19.67 -45.12
CA ASN A 584 15.06 19.67 -45.46
C ASN A 584 15.58 18.35 -46.07
N GLY A 585 15.79 18.33 -47.40
CA GLY A 585 16.28 17.17 -48.17
C GLY A 585 15.22 16.17 -48.64
N HIS A 586 13.93 16.44 -48.41
CA HIS A 586 12.77 15.63 -48.82
C HIS A 586 12.00 16.28 -49.99
N ASP A 587 11.17 15.49 -50.67
CA ASP A 587 10.29 15.98 -51.75
C ASP A 587 8.94 16.40 -51.13
N LEU A 588 8.41 17.57 -51.50
CA LEU A 588 7.18 18.12 -50.93
C LEU A 588 6.10 18.26 -52.00
N VAL A 589 4.95 17.63 -51.77
CA VAL A 589 3.75 17.76 -52.61
C VAL A 589 2.76 18.66 -51.87
N ALA A 590 2.48 19.83 -52.44
CA ALA A 590 1.56 20.80 -51.87
C ALA A 590 0.25 20.82 -52.66
N PHE A 591 -0.87 20.89 -51.96
CA PHE A 591 -2.20 20.90 -52.57
C PHE A 591 -2.79 22.31 -52.56
N TYR A 592 -2.72 23.02 -53.69
CA TYR A 592 -3.49 24.26 -53.94
C TYR A 592 -3.54 24.62 -55.43
N GLY A 593 -4.62 25.26 -55.87
CA GLY A 593 -4.85 25.69 -57.25
C GLY A 593 -4.24 27.05 -57.59
N ASP A 594 -3.99 27.26 -58.89
CA ASP A 594 -3.40 28.44 -59.54
C ASP A 594 -1.94 28.77 -59.17
N GLU A 595 -0.99 27.94 -59.62
CA GLU A 595 0.47 28.18 -59.80
C GLU A 595 1.24 28.96 -58.72
N LEU A 596 0.64 29.19 -57.55
CA LEU A 596 1.21 29.94 -56.45
C LEU A 596 1.48 28.97 -55.31
N PRO A 597 2.71 28.92 -54.80
CA PRO A 597 3.04 28.05 -53.68
C PRO A 597 2.23 28.49 -52.46
N LEU A 598 1.73 27.52 -51.70
CA LEU A 598 1.00 27.75 -50.45
C LEU A 598 1.79 28.64 -49.46
N PHE A 599 3.12 28.66 -49.60
CA PHE A 599 4.04 29.54 -48.90
C PHE A 599 5.06 30.14 -49.88
N PRO A 600 5.18 31.48 -49.98
CA PRO A 600 6.22 32.12 -50.78
C PRO A 600 7.63 31.72 -50.30
N GLY A 601 8.49 31.26 -51.23
CA GLY A 601 9.91 30.97 -50.95
C GLY A 601 10.27 29.51 -50.65
N ILE A 602 9.30 28.61 -50.48
CA ILE A 602 9.57 27.17 -50.26
C ILE A 602 10.21 26.49 -51.48
N GLU A 603 9.87 26.93 -52.68
CA GLU A 603 10.33 26.37 -53.97
C GLU A 603 11.84 26.45 -54.15
N ARG A 604 12.50 27.43 -53.53
CA ARG A 604 13.96 27.63 -53.65
C ARG A 604 14.78 26.78 -52.67
N SER A 605 14.13 26.17 -51.68
CA SER A 605 14.81 25.49 -50.56
C SER A 605 14.40 24.03 -50.37
N ALA A 606 13.29 23.58 -50.94
CA ALA A 606 12.93 22.16 -51.03
C ALA A 606 13.50 21.55 -52.33
N SER A 607 14.03 20.32 -52.25
CA SER A 607 14.75 19.69 -53.36
C SER A 607 13.85 19.28 -54.55
N SER A 608 12.54 19.16 -54.34
CA SER A 608 11.53 19.26 -55.38
C SER A 608 10.19 19.61 -54.73
N VAL A 609 9.58 20.71 -55.17
CA VAL A 609 8.18 21.00 -54.85
C VAL A 609 7.36 20.56 -56.05
N ARG A 610 6.47 19.59 -55.86
CA ARG A 610 5.51 19.19 -56.89
C ARG A 610 4.15 19.77 -56.51
N VAL A 611 3.70 20.75 -57.27
CA VAL A 611 2.32 21.21 -57.21
C VAL A 611 1.53 20.29 -58.12
N LEU A 612 0.55 19.57 -57.58
CA LEU A 612 -0.34 18.77 -58.41
C LEU A 612 -1.28 19.72 -59.16
N GLN A 613 -0.90 20.10 -60.38
CA GLN A 613 -1.79 20.64 -61.39
C GLN A 613 -2.45 19.46 -62.12
N ASP A 614 -3.77 19.46 -62.17
CA ASP A 614 -4.65 18.69 -63.06
C ASP A 614 -4.46 17.13 -63.15
N PRO A 615 -5.52 16.30 -63.02
CA PRO A 615 -5.45 14.84 -62.92
C PRO A 615 -4.97 14.05 -64.16
N GLU A 616 -4.52 14.70 -65.24
CA GLU A 616 -4.37 14.06 -66.56
C GLU A 616 -2.93 13.73 -67.01
N GLU A 617 -1.90 13.86 -66.16
CA GLU A 617 -0.59 13.21 -66.42
C GLU A 617 -0.33 12.03 -65.47
N PRO A 618 -0.57 10.77 -65.90
CA PRO A 618 -0.11 9.58 -65.21
C PRO A 618 1.32 9.20 -65.63
N GLU A 619 2.30 9.64 -64.84
CA GLU A 619 3.46 8.81 -64.45
C GLU A 619 3.35 8.41 -62.97
N SER A 620 2.22 7.82 -62.58
CA SER A 620 2.14 6.54 -61.82
C SER A 620 0.67 6.12 -61.63
N VAL A 621 0.31 4.98 -62.22
CA VAL A 621 -1.06 4.58 -62.60
C VAL A 621 -1.96 4.17 -61.41
N GLN A 622 -1.45 4.16 -60.17
CA GLN A 622 -2.22 3.73 -58.99
C GLN A 622 -2.98 4.86 -58.25
N ALA A 623 -2.66 6.13 -58.50
CA ALA A 623 -3.30 7.26 -57.82
C ALA A 623 -4.65 7.67 -58.46
N ALA A 624 -4.82 7.49 -59.77
CA ALA A 624 -5.95 8.03 -60.53
C ALA A 624 -7.27 7.27 -60.33
N VAL A 625 -7.24 5.93 -60.35
CA VAL A 625 -8.44 5.09 -60.13
C VAL A 625 -8.98 5.23 -58.70
N MET A 626 -8.10 5.57 -57.75
CA MET A 626 -8.50 5.79 -56.36
C MET A 626 -9.38 7.04 -56.21
N MET A 627 -9.26 8.06 -57.09
CA MET A 627 -10.01 9.32 -57.00
C MET A 627 -11.38 9.28 -57.69
N GLU A 628 -11.53 8.48 -58.75
CA GLU A 628 -12.74 8.46 -59.58
C GLU A 628 -13.97 7.85 -58.86
N GLY A 629 -13.74 6.91 -57.93
CA GLY A 629 -14.80 6.34 -57.10
C GLY A 629 -15.29 7.24 -55.95
N ILE A 630 -14.63 8.36 -55.67
CA ILE A 630 -15.05 9.35 -54.66
C ILE A 630 -15.86 10.49 -55.30
N ALA A 631 -15.68 10.77 -56.59
CA ALA A 631 -16.40 11.82 -57.30
C ALA A 631 -17.90 11.52 -57.48
N GLN A 632 -18.31 10.25 -57.52
CA GLN A 632 -19.72 9.90 -57.77
C GLN A 632 -20.60 9.86 -56.51
N GLN A 633 -20.00 9.78 -55.32
CA GLN A 633 -20.70 9.94 -54.04
C GLN A 633 -19.77 10.63 -53.06
N THR A 634 -19.64 11.94 -53.20
CA THR A 634 -18.88 12.78 -52.28
C THR A 634 -19.74 13.02 -51.04
N PRO A 635 -19.36 12.53 -49.85
CA PRO A 635 -20.02 12.93 -48.63
C PRO A 635 -19.73 14.42 -48.40
N GLU A 636 -20.77 15.20 -48.10
CA GLU A 636 -20.58 16.60 -47.75
C GLU A 636 -19.77 16.72 -46.44
N ILE A 637 -18.52 17.17 -46.56
CA ILE A 637 -17.67 17.48 -45.41
C ILE A 637 -18.11 18.82 -44.82
N LYS A 638 -18.61 18.80 -43.58
CA LYS A 638 -19.11 20.01 -42.92
C LYS A 638 -18.37 20.35 -41.63
N SER A 639 -17.41 19.52 -41.20
CA SER A 639 -16.56 19.73 -40.02
C SER A 639 -15.16 19.09 -40.17
N ALA A 640 -14.20 19.44 -39.31
CA ALA A 640 -12.87 18.81 -39.27
C ALA A 640 -12.93 17.28 -39.00
N GLU A 641 -14.01 16.82 -38.35
CA GLU A 641 -14.30 15.41 -38.11
C GLU A 641 -14.85 14.70 -39.36
N ASP A 642 -15.50 15.43 -40.29
CA ASP A 642 -15.95 14.91 -41.58
C ASP A 642 -14.81 14.86 -42.61
N CYS A 643 -13.84 15.78 -42.51
CA CYS A 643 -12.63 15.80 -43.33
C CYS A 643 -11.71 14.62 -42.97
N ALA A 644 -11.59 14.30 -41.67
CA ALA A 644 -10.92 13.09 -41.18
C ALA A 644 -11.68 11.79 -41.52
N LYS A 645 -13.00 11.84 -41.72
CA LYS A 645 -13.81 10.70 -42.20
C LYS A 645 -13.66 10.45 -43.70
N LEU A 646 -13.56 11.48 -44.54
CA LEU A 646 -13.32 11.31 -45.97
C LEU A 646 -11.92 10.76 -46.24
N VAL A 647 -10.90 11.26 -45.55
CA VAL A 647 -9.53 10.72 -45.61
C VAL A 647 -9.48 9.25 -45.13
N ARG A 648 -10.32 8.86 -44.16
CA ARG A 648 -10.50 7.48 -43.68
C ARG A 648 -11.29 6.58 -44.64
N GLU A 649 -12.25 7.11 -45.40
CA GLU A 649 -13.00 6.39 -46.46
C GLU A 649 -12.17 6.15 -47.73
N LEU A 650 -11.37 7.14 -48.13
CA LEU A 650 -10.38 7.06 -49.21
C LEU A 650 -9.38 5.91 -48.95
N TRP A 651 -8.95 5.75 -47.69
CA TRP A 651 -8.05 4.68 -47.26
C TRP A 651 -8.71 3.29 -47.17
N LEU A 652 -10.00 3.19 -46.84
CA LEU A 652 -10.74 1.90 -46.77
C LEU A 652 -11.09 1.36 -48.18
N LYS A 653 -11.47 2.24 -49.12
CA LYS A 653 -11.74 1.86 -50.53
C LYS A 653 -10.47 1.46 -51.28
N ALA A 654 -9.35 2.09 -50.95
CA ALA A 654 -8.01 1.64 -51.37
C ALA A 654 -7.75 0.19 -50.94
N ARG A 655 -8.12 -0.18 -49.72
CA ARG A 655 -7.94 -1.52 -49.12
C ARG A 655 -8.87 -2.59 -49.71
N GLU A 656 -10.12 -2.25 -50.05
CA GLU A 656 -11.06 -3.18 -50.71
C GLU A 656 -10.70 -3.48 -52.16
N ALA A 657 -10.16 -2.50 -52.89
CA ALA A 657 -9.66 -2.70 -54.26
C ALA A 657 -8.41 -3.61 -54.27
N GLU A 658 -7.55 -3.49 -53.26
CA GLU A 658 -6.40 -4.38 -53.02
C GLU A 658 -6.84 -5.83 -52.75
N MET A 659 -7.86 -6.04 -51.91
CA MET A 659 -8.36 -7.39 -51.61
C MET A 659 -9.17 -8.02 -52.76
N ARG A 660 -9.87 -7.24 -53.60
CA ARG A 660 -10.51 -7.74 -54.84
C ARG A 660 -9.48 -8.16 -55.89
N ALA A 661 -8.34 -7.46 -55.96
CA ALA A 661 -7.21 -7.85 -56.79
C ALA A 661 -6.55 -9.16 -56.28
N GLU A 662 -6.55 -9.43 -54.97
CA GLU A 662 -6.15 -10.73 -54.41
C GLU A 662 -7.18 -11.85 -54.64
N ALA A 663 -8.49 -11.55 -54.61
CA ALA A 663 -9.55 -12.51 -54.91
C ALA A 663 -9.60 -12.90 -56.41
N GLN A 664 -9.28 -11.97 -57.31
CA GLN A 664 -9.14 -12.24 -58.76
C GLN A 664 -7.89 -13.04 -59.10
N ARG A 665 -6.82 -12.96 -58.27
CA ARG A 665 -5.67 -13.89 -58.35
C ARG A 665 -6.03 -15.32 -57.94
N GLN A 666 -7.21 -15.58 -57.36
CA GLN A 666 -7.67 -16.89 -56.89
C GLN A 666 -8.85 -17.51 -57.69
N SER A 667 -9.28 -16.95 -58.83
CA SER A 667 -10.38 -17.53 -59.67
C SER A 667 -9.89 -17.97 -61.07
N PRO A 668 -10.41 -19.07 -61.68
CA PRO A 668 -9.70 -19.79 -62.74
C PRO A 668 -9.90 -19.25 -64.16
N SER A 669 -8.82 -19.34 -64.95
CA SER A 669 -8.67 -18.93 -66.36
C SER A 669 -9.77 -19.40 -67.32
N ALA A 670 -10.22 -18.50 -68.21
CA ALA A 670 -11.03 -18.83 -69.38
C ALA A 670 -10.31 -18.38 -70.67
N LYS A 671 -10.26 -19.33 -71.61
CA LYS A 671 -9.45 -19.37 -72.84
C LYS A 671 -9.84 -18.32 -73.87
N ASN A 672 -8.84 -17.83 -74.61
CA ASN A 672 -9.04 -17.22 -75.92
C ASN A 672 -8.86 -18.27 -77.04
N PRO A 673 -9.70 -18.27 -78.10
CA PRO A 673 -9.50 -19.08 -79.29
C PRO A 673 -8.80 -18.28 -80.39
N ASN A 674 -7.58 -18.68 -80.73
CA ASN A 674 -7.02 -18.85 -82.08
C ASN A 674 -5.53 -19.13 -81.97
#